data_AF-A0A2E4YYI4-F1
#
_entry.id   AF-A0A2E4YYI4-F1
#
_cell.length_a   1.000
_cell.length_b   1.000
_cell.length_c   1.000
_cell.angle_alpha   90.00
_cell.angle_beta   90.00
_cell.angle_gamma   90.00
#
_symmetry.space_group_name_H-M   'P 1'
#
loop_
_entity.id
_entity.type
_entity.pdbx_description
1 polymer ?
#
loop_
_entity_poly.entity_id
_entity_poly.type
_entity_poly.pdbx_seq_one_letter_code
_entity_poly.pdbx_strand_id
1 'polypeptide(L)'
;MFDSTKRAVSILGIFLMGMPLAKAFTLADGSAGGLSQTIVNNLGEEYRWNSPVLTYSYDESFLSYFGSNGVVAVEKAFELLNSIPPASTIKTNYPPSSSDEKNLWNYPTRPDRLHARAYNDRVLDIKSYALAQLFSFMGLGSPEDTAYQLEFGSVALRNWDPISNGPSKYVNGSLLSWVVLGGTNALPFPIDVTRPVRTLAGSSYNRNPRLSEGKYVVAPTRDDIGGYRYLYRKDNFNIEGLPPFTYQIVTNQPDLTNPAIFSVDLRWFSKESKTNTPASFKQFVLTNQWWGPVYTNLNIPPLLVLKTNISWSMGWTTNVTPYLTNFPWTPVGQPATLVYLTNKYRTFKPSYDYIFGNVITNIYVPAEDSRVLYRSWEVVPKAPLWSVVGAVPTTTNYTTTVLNDKYPHGEIIILPTTNVVGYHFTEMQFQEVNTLTNVLTPTNNLANPGGVLPGQGGGLGAGGAAITNFVGVMEDEVWQSTNHAYLAYPIVLQTNALLVGGVDKVRYVRVQGDSLVTTNYSPSRFLKEYKFPDLEKQTFTYVIPNSAVGLTNAALPSFQYEVDYVTDGIRKTGKFIKFFTTPDIMITALNGPSTLTSAYVPPVTVNNNAINGMWTQNLYGPGVVQTSGNMVIAFNKIGIHWDLNPTFFLNEENQLPGWVWGHFDGTTEEPMLFPNSQTISDLERQIYGND
;
A
#
# COMPACT_ATOMS: atom_id res chain seq x y z
N MET A 1 24.38 -7.07 -71.22
CA MET A 1 22.95 -6.71 -71.34
C MET A 1 22.37 -6.84 -69.95
N PHE A 2 22.34 -5.73 -69.21
CA PHE A 2 22.17 -5.69 -67.76
C PHE A 2 20.69 -5.60 -67.36
N ASP A 3 20.39 -6.32 -66.28
CA ASP A 3 19.16 -6.46 -65.50
C ASP A 3 18.45 -5.10 -65.22
N SER A 4 17.45 -4.78 -66.03
CA SER A 4 16.59 -3.61 -65.88
C SER A 4 15.42 -3.84 -64.92
N THR A 5 15.10 -5.10 -64.60
CA THR A 5 13.94 -5.46 -63.80
C THR A 5 14.20 -5.35 -62.30
N LYS A 6 15.43 -5.63 -61.83
CA LYS A 6 15.79 -5.43 -60.41
C LYS A 6 15.97 -3.97 -60.01
N ARG A 7 16.36 -3.08 -60.95
CA ARG A 7 16.41 -1.63 -60.69
C ARG A 7 15.02 -1.00 -60.60
N ALA A 8 14.02 -1.50 -61.34
CA ALA A 8 12.66 -0.98 -61.25
C ALA A 8 12.02 -1.25 -59.88
N VAL A 9 12.28 -2.41 -59.26
CA VAL A 9 11.75 -2.75 -57.92
C VAL A 9 12.46 -1.98 -56.81
N SER A 10 13.77 -1.72 -56.93
CA SER A 10 14.49 -0.87 -55.98
C SER A 10 14.15 0.61 -56.11
N ILE A 11 13.83 1.10 -57.32
CA ILE A 11 13.39 2.49 -57.53
C ILE A 11 11.94 2.70 -57.09
N LEU A 12 11.06 1.70 -57.20
CA LEU A 12 9.72 1.76 -56.59
C LEU A 12 9.76 1.64 -55.05
N GLY A 13 10.67 0.83 -54.50
CA GLY A 13 10.88 0.69 -53.05
C GLY A 13 11.44 1.97 -52.40
N ILE A 14 12.18 2.78 -53.15
CA ILE A 14 12.71 4.07 -52.68
C ILE A 14 11.67 5.19 -52.82
N PHE A 15 10.72 5.10 -53.77
CA PHE A 15 9.64 6.09 -53.90
C PHE A 15 8.48 5.95 -52.89
N LEU A 16 8.38 4.83 -52.17
CA LEU A 16 7.42 4.64 -51.07
C LEU A 16 7.99 4.97 -49.68
N MET A 17 9.30 5.23 -49.56
CA MET A 17 9.92 5.78 -48.33
C MET A 17 9.78 7.30 -48.21
N GLY A 18 8.85 7.90 -48.94
CA GLY A 18 8.68 9.35 -49.05
C GLY A 18 7.23 9.81 -49.11
N MET A 19 6.27 9.07 -48.55
CA MET A 19 4.98 9.70 -48.23
C MET A 19 5.12 10.50 -46.93
N PRO A 20 5.03 11.85 -46.97
CA PRO A 20 5.05 12.68 -45.78
C PRO A 20 3.67 12.59 -45.11
N LEU A 21 3.34 11.42 -44.56
CA LEU A 21 2.32 11.32 -43.52
C LEU A 21 3.06 11.20 -42.19
N ALA A 22 3.98 12.13 -41.96
CA ALA A 22 4.64 12.34 -40.69
C ALA A 22 3.55 12.86 -39.76
N LYS A 23 3.14 12.06 -38.78
CA LYS A 23 2.06 12.39 -37.84
C LYS A 23 2.67 13.02 -36.61
N ALA A 24 1.92 13.44 -35.60
CA ALA A 24 2.57 13.87 -34.37
C ALA A 24 1.67 14.15 -33.16
N PHE A 25 2.31 14.04 -31.99
CA PHE A 25 1.78 14.35 -30.68
C PHE A 25 2.61 15.42 -29.97
N THR A 26 2.02 16.05 -28.96
CA THR A 26 2.68 17.01 -28.06
C THR A 26 2.71 16.46 -26.63
N LEU A 27 3.72 16.85 -25.85
CA LEU A 27 3.86 16.47 -24.43
C LEU A 27 3.38 17.60 -23.54
N ALA A 28 2.58 17.31 -22.51
CA ALA A 28 2.11 18.34 -21.58
C ALA A 28 3.25 18.82 -20.66
N ASP A 29 3.27 20.11 -20.37
CA ASP A 29 4.13 20.65 -19.31
C ASP A 29 3.50 20.46 -17.93
N GLY A 30 4.28 20.02 -16.96
CA GLY A 30 3.88 19.84 -15.57
C GLY A 30 4.65 20.72 -14.59
N SER A 31 5.48 21.65 -15.06
CA SER A 31 6.43 22.38 -14.21
C SER A 31 5.78 23.28 -13.15
N ALA A 32 4.56 23.76 -13.40
CA ALA A 32 3.81 24.62 -12.51
C ALA A 32 3.01 23.88 -11.41
N GLY A 33 3.26 22.59 -11.19
CA GLY A 33 2.58 21.77 -10.17
C GLY A 33 1.26 21.14 -10.62
N GLY A 34 0.87 21.33 -11.88
CA GLY A 34 -0.20 20.60 -12.55
C GLY A 34 0.07 20.50 -14.05
N LEU A 35 -0.60 19.56 -14.73
CA LEU A 35 -0.48 19.39 -16.18
C LEU A 35 -1.14 20.55 -16.92
N SER A 36 -0.36 21.23 -17.74
CA SER A 36 -0.77 22.25 -18.70
C SER A 36 -0.99 21.62 -20.07
N GLN A 37 -2.17 21.85 -20.64
CA GLN A 37 -2.50 21.42 -22.00
C GLN A 37 -2.14 22.46 -23.06
N THR A 38 -1.82 23.68 -22.63
CA THR A 38 -1.53 24.85 -23.48
C THR A 38 -0.03 25.17 -23.57
N ILE A 39 0.78 24.55 -22.72
CA ILE A 39 2.25 24.64 -22.72
C ILE A 39 2.77 23.23 -22.91
N VAL A 40 3.83 23.08 -23.72
CA VAL A 40 4.32 21.76 -24.11
C VAL A 40 5.82 21.61 -23.89
N ASN A 41 6.21 20.36 -23.63
CA ASN A 41 7.58 19.98 -23.34
C ASN A 41 8.28 19.30 -24.53
N ASN A 42 9.60 19.22 -24.43
CA ASN A 42 10.41 18.43 -25.36
C ASN A 42 10.42 16.94 -25.02
N LEU A 43 10.89 16.14 -25.97
CA LEU A 43 11.26 14.75 -25.71
C LEU A 43 12.33 14.69 -24.61
N GLY A 44 12.15 13.81 -23.63
CA GLY A 44 13.00 13.71 -22.45
C GLY A 44 12.58 14.65 -21.32
N GLU A 45 11.62 15.56 -21.54
CA GLU A 45 11.04 16.44 -20.51
C GLU A 45 9.59 16.04 -20.17
N GLU A 46 9.18 14.81 -20.47
CA GLU A 46 7.81 14.36 -20.28
C GLU A 46 7.36 14.23 -18.82
N TYR A 47 6.04 14.35 -18.60
CA TYR A 47 5.38 13.93 -17.36
C TYR A 47 4.52 12.71 -17.62
N ARG A 48 4.58 11.72 -16.72
CA ARG A 48 3.76 10.49 -16.83
C ARG A 48 3.37 9.92 -15.48
N TRP A 49 2.34 9.09 -15.46
CA TRP A 49 2.04 8.26 -14.30
C TRP A 49 3.12 7.20 -14.12
N ASN A 50 3.70 7.15 -12.93
CA ASN A 50 4.66 6.11 -12.53
C ASN A 50 4.00 4.98 -11.70
N SER A 51 2.69 5.06 -11.46
CA SER A 51 1.89 3.97 -10.91
C SER A 51 1.00 3.36 -12.00
N PRO A 52 1.05 2.03 -12.20
CA PRO A 52 0.21 1.36 -13.20
C PRO A 52 -1.26 1.23 -12.78
N VAL A 53 -1.60 1.50 -11.53
CA VAL A 53 -2.97 1.34 -11.01
C VAL A 53 -3.44 2.64 -10.36
N LEU A 54 -4.52 3.18 -10.91
CA LEU A 54 -5.25 4.32 -10.37
C LEU A 54 -6.63 3.84 -9.90
N THR A 55 -6.95 4.13 -8.66
CA THR A 55 -8.23 3.76 -8.05
C THR A 55 -9.24 4.88 -8.19
N TYR A 56 -10.52 4.55 -8.36
CA TYR A 56 -11.57 5.57 -8.44
C TYR A 56 -12.88 5.13 -7.77
N SER A 57 -13.71 6.11 -7.40
CA SER A 57 -15.05 5.89 -6.84
C SER A 57 -16.01 6.99 -7.27
N TYR A 58 -17.31 6.78 -7.05
CA TYR A 58 -18.36 7.79 -7.16
C TYR A 58 -18.79 8.23 -5.78
N ASP A 59 -19.16 9.50 -5.63
CA ASP A 59 -19.72 10.04 -4.39
C ASP A 59 -21.26 10.02 -4.39
N GLU A 60 -21.86 10.38 -3.25
CA GLU A 60 -23.32 10.43 -3.10
C GLU A 60 -23.98 11.48 -4.00
N SER A 61 -23.30 12.60 -4.26
CA SER A 61 -23.86 13.67 -5.10
C SER A 61 -24.02 13.23 -6.55
N PHE A 62 -23.07 12.46 -7.09
CA PHE A 62 -23.17 11.85 -8.41
C PHE A 62 -24.24 10.76 -8.45
N LEU A 63 -24.24 9.87 -7.45
CA LEU A 63 -25.18 8.75 -7.39
C LEU A 63 -26.64 9.23 -7.25
N SER A 64 -26.89 10.30 -6.49
CA SER A 64 -28.24 10.84 -6.30
C SER A 64 -28.82 11.49 -7.56
N TYR A 65 -27.99 12.13 -8.39
CA TYR A 65 -28.46 12.83 -9.59
C TYR A 65 -28.42 11.95 -10.84
N PHE A 66 -27.27 11.31 -11.13
CA PHE A 66 -27.08 10.53 -12.34
C PHE A 66 -27.49 9.05 -12.18
N GLY A 67 -27.56 8.55 -10.95
CA GLY A 67 -27.99 7.19 -10.66
C GLY A 67 -27.07 6.09 -11.22
N SER A 68 -27.57 4.86 -11.22
CA SER A 68 -26.86 3.70 -11.77
C SER A 68 -26.55 3.83 -13.26
N ASN A 69 -27.43 4.50 -14.01
CA ASN A 69 -27.28 4.70 -15.45
C ASN A 69 -26.14 5.68 -15.77
N GLY A 70 -25.96 6.72 -14.94
CA GLY A 70 -24.81 7.61 -15.02
C GLY A 70 -23.50 6.90 -14.73
N VAL A 71 -23.50 6.01 -13.73
CA VAL A 71 -22.35 5.15 -13.43
C VAL A 71 -22.02 4.33 -14.67
N VAL A 72 -22.98 3.61 -15.28
CA VAL A 72 -22.74 2.82 -16.50
C VAL A 72 -22.16 3.67 -17.64
N ALA A 73 -22.65 4.90 -17.84
CA ALA A 73 -22.12 5.79 -18.88
C ALA A 73 -20.65 6.19 -18.62
N VAL A 74 -20.29 6.53 -17.37
CA VAL A 74 -18.92 6.87 -16.99
C VAL A 74 -18.00 5.65 -16.98
N GLU A 75 -18.49 4.48 -16.58
CA GLU A 75 -17.75 3.21 -16.64
C GLU A 75 -17.27 2.90 -18.07
N LYS A 76 -18.10 3.16 -19.10
CA LYS A 76 -17.68 2.99 -20.50
C LYS A 76 -16.44 3.84 -20.86
N ALA A 77 -16.22 4.99 -20.22
CA ALA A 77 -15.01 5.78 -20.41
C ALA A 77 -13.79 5.09 -19.79
N PHE A 78 -13.93 4.57 -18.56
CA PHE A 78 -12.88 3.79 -17.90
C PHE A 78 -12.55 2.49 -18.63
N GLU A 79 -13.57 1.80 -19.14
CA GLU A 79 -13.41 0.59 -19.97
C GLU A 79 -12.60 0.88 -21.23
N LEU A 80 -12.88 1.98 -21.92
CA LEU A 80 -12.16 2.38 -23.11
C LEU A 80 -10.68 2.66 -22.81
N LEU A 81 -10.38 3.39 -21.73
CA LEU A 81 -8.99 3.60 -21.29
C LEU A 81 -8.30 2.29 -20.89
N ASN A 82 -9.01 1.43 -20.15
CA ASN A 82 -8.52 0.11 -19.76
C ASN A 82 -8.35 -0.84 -20.95
N SER A 83 -9.05 -0.64 -22.07
CA SER A 83 -8.91 -1.44 -23.29
C SER A 83 -7.63 -1.10 -24.07
N ILE A 84 -7.03 0.07 -23.83
CA ILE A 84 -5.76 0.44 -24.47
C ILE A 84 -4.72 -0.65 -24.13
N PRO A 85 -4.09 -1.27 -25.13
CA PRO A 85 -3.09 -2.31 -24.88
C PRO A 85 -1.84 -1.72 -24.21
N PRO A 86 -1.01 -2.56 -23.58
CA PRO A 86 0.27 -2.10 -23.06
C PRO A 86 1.10 -1.43 -24.16
N ALA A 87 1.69 -0.27 -23.85
CA ALA A 87 2.39 0.61 -24.77
C ALA A 87 3.44 -0.13 -25.60
N SER A 88 4.24 -1.00 -24.97
CA SER A 88 5.29 -1.78 -25.62
C SER A 88 4.75 -2.80 -26.64
N THR A 89 3.47 -3.20 -26.55
CA THR A 89 2.86 -4.18 -27.45
C THR A 89 2.25 -3.56 -28.72
N ILE A 90 2.16 -2.23 -28.77
CA ILE A 90 1.57 -1.52 -29.91
C ILE A 90 2.58 -1.47 -31.05
N LYS A 91 2.24 -2.13 -32.15
CA LYS A 91 3.07 -2.17 -33.36
C LYS A 91 2.93 -0.90 -34.19
N THR A 92 3.96 -0.61 -34.97
CA THR A 92 4.06 0.59 -35.82
C THR A 92 4.20 0.27 -37.31
N ASN A 93 4.22 -1.01 -37.69
CA ASN A 93 4.38 -1.44 -39.09
C ASN A 93 3.20 -1.02 -39.96
N TYR A 94 3.49 -0.62 -41.19
CA TYR A 94 2.51 -0.28 -42.21
C TYR A 94 2.73 -1.14 -43.47
N PRO A 95 1.66 -1.68 -44.08
CA PRO A 95 0.31 -1.78 -43.53
C PRO A 95 0.24 -2.74 -42.32
N PRO A 96 -0.79 -2.61 -41.46
CA PRO A 96 -1.07 -3.59 -40.41
C PRO A 96 -1.43 -4.95 -41.04
N SER A 97 -1.15 -6.04 -40.31
CA SER A 97 -1.42 -7.40 -40.81
C SER A 97 -2.91 -7.76 -40.80
N SER A 98 -3.70 -7.15 -39.91
CA SER A 98 -5.15 -7.24 -39.87
C SER A 98 -5.76 -6.01 -39.19
N SER A 99 -7.07 -5.80 -39.34
CA SER A 99 -7.83 -4.72 -38.67
C SER A 99 -7.84 -4.85 -37.14
N ASP A 100 -7.71 -6.09 -36.64
CA ASP A 100 -7.85 -6.41 -35.22
C ASP A 100 -6.48 -6.44 -34.51
N GLU A 101 -5.40 -6.27 -35.26
CA GLU A 101 -4.06 -6.20 -34.71
C GLU A 101 -3.90 -4.97 -33.82
N LYS A 102 -3.17 -5.11 -32.71
CA LYS A 102 -2.73 -4.01 -31.84
C LYS A 102 -1.68 -3.16 -32.55
N ASN A 103 -2.14 -2.34 -33.48
CA ASN A 103 -1.30 -1.55 -34.36
C ASN A 103 -1.75 -0.09 -34.35
N LEU A 104 -0.79 0.83 -34.29
CA LEU A 104 -1.00 2.26 -34.35
C LEU A 104 -1.87 2.69 -35.55
N TRP A 105 -1.77 1.99 -36.69
CA TRP A 105 -2.51 2.30 -37.92
C TRP A 105 -4.00 1.89 -37.89
N ASN A 106 -4.44 1.11 -36.90
CA ASN A 106 -5.85 0.70 -36.73
C ASN A 106 -6.68 1.70 -35.90
N TYR A 107 -6.04 2.72 -35.31
CA TYR A 107 -6.74 3.78 -34.59
C TYR A 107 -7.27 4.88 -35.53
N PRO A 108 -8.43 5.48 -35.21
CA PRO A 108 -9.03 6.50 -36.06
C PRO A 108 -8.20 7.79 -36.09
N THR A 109 -8.37 8.58 -37.15
CA THR A 109 -7.75 9.92 -37.28
C THR A 109 -8.57 11.01 -36.59
N ARG A 110 -9.82 10.74 -36.22
CA ARG A 110 -10.67 11.65 -35.46
C ARG A 110 -11.32 10.94 -34.29
N PRO A 111 -11.37 11.57 -33.11
CA PRO A 111 -11.93 10.95 -31.92
C PRO A 111 -13.46 11.15 -31.83
N ASP A 112 -13.99 12.20 -32.48
CA ASP A 112 -15.36 12.68 -32.37
C ASP A 112 -16.29 12.17 -33.48
N ARG A 113 -17.56 11.99 -33.14
CA ARG A 113 -18.69 11.75 -34.05
C ARG A 113 -19.90 12.58 -33.61
N LEU A 114 -20.90 12.68 -34.48
CA LEU A 114 -22.11 13.46 -34.26
C LEU A 114 -23.34 12.55 -34.27
N HIS A 115 -24.22 12.75 -33.30
CA HIS A 115 -25.55 12.15 -33.24
C HIS A 115 -26.60 13.25 -33.42
N ALA A 116 -27.32 13.21 -34.55
CA ALA A 116 -28.15 14.34 -35.01
C ALA A 116 -29.33 14.67 -34.08
N ARG A 117 -30.01 13.68 -33.49
CA ARG A 117 -31.14 13.91 -32.59
C ARG A 117 -30.69 14.59 -31.29
N ALA A 118 -29.73 13.97 -30.60
CA ALA A 118 -29.01 14.56 -29.46
C ALA A 118 -28.44 15.97 -29.71
N TYR A 119 -28.03 16.29 -30.94
CA TYR A 119 -27.62 17.66 -31.30
C TYR A 119 -28.79 18.65 -31.26
N ASN A 120 -29.92 18.29 -31.88
CA ASN A 120 -31.12 19.13 -31.88
C ASN A 120 -31.67 19.35 -30.46
N ASP A 121 -31.60 18.30 -29.63
CA ASP A 121 -32.08 18.32 -28.25
C ASP A 121 -31.05 18.81 -27.22
N ARG A 122 -29.91 19.36 -27.68
CA ARG A 122 -28.86 19.97 -26.85
C ARG A 122 -28.27 19.03 -25.77
N VAL A 123 -28.13 17.75 -26.10
CA VAL A 123 -27.65 16.72 -25.16
C VAL A 123 -26.12 16.61 -25.19
N LEU A 124 -25.48 16.73 -24.04
CA LEU A 124 -24.05 16.49 -23.83
C LEU A 124 -23.78 15.04 -23.42
N ASP A 125 -22.79 14.38 -24.02
CA ASP A 125 -22.43 13.00 -23.65
C ASP A 125 -21.48 12.97 -22.44
N ILE A 126 -21.99 12.50 -21.29
CA ILE A 126 -21.20 12.44 -20.04
C ILE A 126 -19.97 11.53 -20.16
N LYS A 127 -20.07 10.44 -20.93
CA LYS A 127 -18.95 9.52 -21.19
C LYS A 127 -17.79 10.25 -21.87
N SER A 128 -18.08 11.08 -22.87
CA SER A 128 -17.06 11.83 -23.62
C SER A 128 -16.34 12.85 -22.76
N TYR A 129 -17.06 13.55 -21.88
CA TYR A 129 -16.46 14.47 -20.93
C TYR A 129 -15.57 13.73 -19.92
N ALA A 130 -16.03 12.62 -19.36
CA ALA A 130 -15.24 11.79 -18.45
C ALA A 130 -13.95 11.29 -19.13
N LEU A 131 -14.09 10.72 -20.33
CA LEU A 131 -12.98 10.17 -21.11
C LEU A 131 -11.96 11.24 -21.47
N ALA A 132 -12.43 12.39 -21.97
CA ALA A 132 -11.58 13.52 -22.32
C ALA A 132 -10.76 13.97 -21.12
N GLN A 133 -11.38 14.13 -19.95
CA GLN A 133 -10.72 14.58 -18.73
C GLN A 133 -9.68 13.57 -18.21
N LEU A 134 -10.05 12.29 -18.16
CA LEU A 134 -9.16 11.21 -17.70
C LEU A 134 -7.94 11.03 -18.61
N PHE A 135 -8.14 11.07 -19.93
CA PHE A 135 -7.06 10.97 -20.90
C PHE A 135 -6.11 12.17 -20.82
N SER A 136 -6.66 13.35 -20.54
CA SER A 136 -5.92 14.59 -20.30
C SER A 136 -4.87 14.47 -19.19
N PHE A 137 -5.13 13.62 -18.18
CA PHE A 137 -4.21 13.40 -17.07
C PHE A 137 -3.07 12.45 -17.41
N MET A 138 -3.00 11.89 -18.63
CA MET A 138 -1.96 10.93 -19.01
C MET A 138 -0.60 11.57 -19.33
N GLY A 139 -0.51 12.90 -19.42
CA GLY A 139 0.74 13.63 -19.72
C GLY A 139 0.91 14.07 -21.19
N LEU A 140 -0.15 13.96 -22.00
CA LEU A 140 -0.17 14.44 -23.39
C LEU A 140 -0.72 15.86 -23.47
N GLY A 141 -0.12 16.68 -24.34
CA GLY A 141 -0.57 18.04 -24.64
C GLY A 141 -1.63 18.10 -25.74
N SER A 142 -2.17 19.29 -26.01
CA SER A 142 -3.14 19.55 -27.08
C SER A 142 -2.45 19.95 -28.40
N PRO A 143 -2.12 19.03 -29.32
CA PRO A 143 -1.41 19.39 -30.55
C PRO A 143 -2.21 20.34 -31.45
N GLU A 144 -3.53 20.43 -31.26
CA GLU A 144 -4.39 21.43 -31.90
C GLU A 144 -4.04 22.87 -31.51
N ASP A 145 -3.58 23.08 -30.28
CA ASP A 145 -3.34 24.41 -29.70
C ASP A 145 -1.83 24.69 -29.52
N THR A 146 -1.00 23.65 -29.45
CA THR A 146 0.39 23.75 -28.98
C THR A 146 1.42 23.08 -29.88
N ALA A 147 1.03 22.59 -31.07
CA ALA A 147 1.99 22.05 -32.02
C ALA A 147 3.10 23.05 -32.37
N TYR A 148 2.81 24.36 -32.28
CA TYR A 148 3.77 25.44 -32.38
C TYR A 148 3.79 26.26 -31.10
N GLN A 149 4.98 26.71 -30.69
CA GLN A 149 5.14 27.57 -29.53
C GLN A 149 6.07 28.74 -29.86
N LEU A 150 5.70 29.95 -29.44
CA LEU A 150 6.54 31.14 -29.55
C LEU A 150 7.47 31.18 -28.34
N GLU A 151 8.77 31.01 -28.58
CA GLU A 151 9.79 30.98 -27.55
C GLU A 151 11.02 31.76 -28.00
N PHE A 152 11.58 32.57 -27.10
CA PHE A 152 12.81 33.34 -27.36
C PHE A 152 12.77 34.16 -28.67
N GLY A 153 11.59 34.67 -29.05
CA GLY A 153 11.38 35.44 -30.28
C GLY A 153 11.29 34.60 -31.57
N SER A 154 11.22 33.28 -31.46
CA SER A 154 11.10 32.35 -32.60
C SER A 154 9.92 31.40 -32.42
N VAL A 155 9.30 30.98 -33.52
CA VAL A 155 8.26 29.94 -33.47
C VAL A 155 8.91 28.56 -33.57
N ALA A 156 8.87 27.80 -32.49
CA ALA A 156 9.34 26.44 -32.39
C ALA A 156 8.23 25.45 -32.73
N LEU A 157 8.58 24.34 -33.38
CA LEU A 157 7.69 23.19 -33.59
C LEU A 157 7.86 22.23 -32.42
N ARG A 158 6.79 21.96 -31.68
CA ARG A 158 6.76 21.15 -30.45
C ARG A 158 6.01 19.83 -30.62
N ASN A 159 5.88 19.39 -31.87
CA ASN A 159 5.06 18.27 -32.29
C ASN A 159 5.94 17.16 -32.87
N TRP A 160 5.80 15.93 -32.36
CA TRP A 160 6.75 14.82 -32.60
C TRP A 160 6.10 13.60 -33.22
N ASP A 161 6.72 13.03 -34.25
CA ASP A 161 6.16 11.88 -34.96
C ASP A 161 6.15 10.61 -34.11
N PRO A 162 5.01 9.92 -33.99
CA PRO A 162 4.85 8.80 -33.06
C PRO A 162 5.68 7.55 -33.37
N ILE A 163 6.33 7.51 -34.54
CA ILE A 163 7.16 6.38 -34.96
C ILE A 163 8.64 6.77 -34.90
N SER A 164 9.02 7.87 -35.56
CA SER A 164 10.41 8.32 -35.66
C SER A 164 10.87 9.20 -34.51
N ASN A 165 9.95 9.80 -33.76
CA ASN A 165 10.20 10.89 -32.79
C ASN A 165 10.88 12.12 -33.41
N GLY A 166 10.81 12.29 -34.74
CA GLY A 166 11.27 13.50 -35.42
C GLY A 166 10.21 14.62 -35.38
N PRO A 167 10.59 15.90 -35.47
CA PRO A 167 9.63 17.00 -35.54
C PRO A 167 8.69 16.85 -36.75
N SER A 168 7.39 17.06 -36.56
CA SER A 168 6.39 16.95 -37.64
C SER A 168 5.30 18.02 -37.57
N LYS A 169 4.93 18.53 -38.75
CA LYS A 169 3.86 19.53 -38.90
C LYS A 169 2.46 18.93 -39.06
N TYR A 170 2.32 17.61 -39.14
CA TYR A 170 0.98 17.01 -39.28
C TYR A 170 0.48 16.45 -37.97
N VAL A 171 -0.83 16.56 -37.77
CA VAL A 171 -1.56 15.94 -36.68
C VAL A 171 -2.73 15.17 -37.28
N ASN A 172 -2.80 13.88 -36.98
CA ASN A 172 -3.72 12.90 -37.55
C ASN A 172 -3.79 12.95 -39.10
N GLY A 173 -2.66 13.28 -39.74
CA GLY A 173 -2.53 13.39 -41.20
C GLY A 173 -2.93 14.73 -41.82
N SER A 174 -3.38 15.69 -41.03
CA SER A 174 -3.68 17.05 -41.50
C SER A 174 -2.50 17.98 -41.29
N LEU A 175 -2.12 18.74 -42.31
CA LEU A 175 -0.99 19.67 -42.25
C LEU A 175 -1.37 20.93 -41.48
N LEU A 176 -0.59 21.24 -40.44
CA LEU A 176 -0.74 22.46 -39.67
C LEU A 176 0.20 23.57 -40.17
N SER A 177 -0.27 24.80 -40.01
CA SER A 177 0.53 26.02 -40.03
C SER A 177 0.30 26.79 -38.72
N TRP A 178 0.96 27.91 -38.54
CA TRP A 178 0.82 28.76 -37.36
C TRP A 178 0.58 30.21 -37.72
N VAL A 179 -0.07 30.94 -36.81
CA VAL A 179 -0.20 32.39 -36.85
C VAL A 179 0.22 32.96 -35.50
N VAL A 180 0.96 34.08 -35.51
CA VAL A 180 1.30 34.82 -34.30
C VAL A 180 0.51 36.13 -34.30
N LEU A 181 -0.29 36.34 -33.27
CA LEU A 181 -0.91 37.64 -32.98
C LEU A 181 -0.03 38.36 -31.95
N GLY A 182 0.37 39.60 -32.22
CA GLY A 182 1.45 40.30 -31.51
C GLY A 182 1.46 40.12 -29.98
N GLY A 183 2.47 39.41 -29.46
CA GLY A 183 2.67 39.15 -28.03
C GLY A 183 2.02 37.88 -27.48
N THR A 184 1.24 37.15 -28.28
CA THR A 184 0.63 35.86 -27.90
C THR A 184 1.39 34.66 -28.44
N ASN A 185 1.18 33.48 -27.86
CA ASN A 185 1.78 32.22 -28.32
C ASN A 185 1.42 31.95 -29.81
N ALA A 186 2.24 31.15 -30.50
CA ALA A 186 1.96 30.73 -31.87
C ALA A 186 0.72 29.83 -31.89
N LEU A 187 -0.34 30.25 -32.59
CA LEU A 187 -1.60 29.49 -32.68
C LEU A 187 -1.57 28.57 -33.91
N PRO A 188 -1.62 27.25 -33.74
CA PRO A 188 -1.72 26.32 -34.85
C PRO A 188 -3.09 26.40 -35.53
N PHE A 189 -3.12 26.12 -36.83
CA PHE A 189 -4.36 25.89 -37.58
C PHE A 189 -4.14 24.93 -38.74
N PRO A 190 -5.13 24.10 -39.10
CA PRO A 190 -5.04 23.26 -40.28
C PRO A 190 -5.08 24.11 -41.53
N ILE A 191 -4.15 23.86 -42.46
CA ILE A 191 -4.13 24.52 -43.77
C ILE A 191 -5.39 24.14 -44.58
N ASP A 192 -5.81 22.87 -44.47
CA ASP A 192 -7.04 22.38 -45.07
C ASP A 192 -8.20 22.49 -44.07
N VAL A 193 -9.05 23.49 -44.28
CA VAL A 193 -10.24 23.75 -43.46
C VAL A 193 -11.26 22.60 -43.49
N THR A 194 -11.23 21.74 -44.53
CA THR A 194 -12.14 20.58 -44.63
C THR A 194 -11.68 19.41 -43.76
N ARG A 195 -10.44 19.45 -43.26
CA ARG A 195 -9.84 18.45 -42.40
C ARG A 195 -9.45 19.07 -41.04
N PRO A 196 -10.44 19.43 -40.21
CA PRO A 196 -10.15 19.96 -38.89
C PRO A 196 -9.43 18.91 -38.04
N VAL A 197 -8.40 19.35 -37.33
CA VAL A 197 -7.63 18.49 -36.43
C VAL A 197 -8.35 18.37 -35.11
N ARG A 198 -8.47 17.12 -34.66
CA ARG A 198 -9.03 16.77 -33.34
C ARG A 198 -8.29 15.60 -32.75
N THR A 199 -8.04 15.66 -31.47
CA THR A 199 -7.33 14.67 -30.64
C THR A 199 -8.08 14.47 -29.33
N LEU A 200 -7.88 13.32 -28.70
CA LEU A 200 -8.43 13.03 -27.38
C LEU A 200 -7.69 13.78 -26.27
N ALA A 201 -6.40 14.10 -26.47
CA ALA A 201 -5.66 14.97 -25.55
C ALA A 201 -6.01 16.46 -25.71
N GLY A 202 -6.66 16.85 -26.82
CA GLY A 202 -6.91 18.25 -27.18
C GLY A 202 -7.87 19.00 -26.27
N SER A 203 -7.75 20.33 -26.19
CA SER A 203 -8.63 21.17 -25.34
C SER A 203 -9.59 22.07 -26.13
N SER A 204 -9.23 22.39 -27.39
CA SER A 204 -9.81 23.39 -28.31
C SER A 204 -11.11 24.10 -27.85
N TYR A 205 -10.96 24.96 -26.84
CA TYR A 205 -12.02 25.78 -26.25
C TYR A 205 -12.59 26.86 -27.20
N ASN A 206 -11.90 27.20 -28.30
CA ASN A 206 -12.14 28.49 -28.99
C ASN A 206 -12.41 28.43 -30.51
N ARG A 207 -12.42 27.26 -31.17
CA ARG A 207 -12.57 27.25 -32.64
C ARG A 207 -13.55 26.22 -33.21
N ASN A 208 -13.73 25.09 -32.53
CA ASN A 208 -14.85 24.17 -32.72
C ASN A 208 -14.69 23.07 -31.65
N PRO A 209 -15.39 23.10 -30.51
CA PRO A 209 -15.09 22.21 -29.40
C PRO A 209 -15.38 20.74 -29.77
N ARG A 210 -14.50 19.83 -29.35
CA ARG A 210 -14.69 18.37 -29.55
C ARG A 210 -15.80 17.80 -28.65
N LEU A 211 -16.04 18.47 -27.53
CA LEU A 211 -17.13 18.23 -26.60
C LEU A 211 -18.18 19.32 -26.82
N SER A 212 -19.35 18.93 -27.30
CA SER A 212 -20.48 19.82 -27.58
C SER A 212 -21.74 18.96 -27.62
N GLU A 213 -22.88 19.62 -27.68
CA GLU A 213 -24.19 19.04 -27.90
C GLU A 213 -24.16 18.07 -29.09
N GLY A 214 -24.73 16.88 -28.91
CA GLY A 214 -24.78 15.82 -29.92
C GLY A 214 -23.43 15.23 -30.35
N LYS A 215 -22.29 15.75 -29.86
CA LYS A 215 -20.97 15.18 -30.16
C LYS A 215 -20.58 14.16 -29.10
N TYR A 216 -19.98 13.07 -29.55
CA TYR A 216 -19.45 12.04 -28.67
C TYR A 216 -18.12 11.51 -29.19
N VAL A 217 -17.26 11.11 -28.26
CA VAL A 217 -15.94 10.53 -28.50
C VAL A 217 -16.06 9.01 -28.54
N VAL A 218 -15.39 8.40 -29.52
CA VAL A 218 -15.42 6.95 -29.75
C VAL A 218 -14.14 6.26 -29.33
N ALA A 219 -12.98 6.87 -29.57
CA ALA A 219 -11.68 6.30 -29.29
C ALA A 219 -10.60 7.39 -29.27
N PRO A 220 -9.43 7.14 -28.63
CA PRO A 220 -8.23 7.95 -28.86
C PRO A 220 -7.85 7.91 -30.33
N THR A 221 -7.31 9.02 -30.82
CA THR A 221 -6.77 9.03 -32.18
C THR A 221 -5.47 8.26 -32.22
N ARG A 222 -5.06 7.97 -33.44
CA ARG A 222 -3.75 7.41 -33.68
C ARG A 222 -2.61 8.19 -33.02
N ASP A 223 -2.61 9.51 -33.13
CA ASP A 223 -1.52 10.32 -32.60
C ASP A 223 -1.54 10.35 -31.06
N ASP A 224 -2.73 10.34 -30.46
CA ASP A 224 -2.89 10.15 -29.01
C ASP A 224 -2.25 8.84 -28.54
N ILE A 225 -2.48 7.73 -29.25
CA ILE A 225 -1.90 6.42 -28.95
C ILE A 225 -0.38 6.40 -29.21
N GLY A 226 0.07 7.14 -30.21
CA GLY A 226 1.48 7.35 -30.49
C GLY A 226 2.22 8.02 -29.33
N GLY A 227 1.63 9.09 -28.79
CA GLY A 227 2.12 9.76 -27.59
C GLY A 227 2.06 8.86 -26.35
N TYR A 228 0.94 8.16 -26.14
CA TYR A 228 0.81 7.16 -25.06
C TYR A 228 1.92 6.10 -25.12
N ARG A 229 2.20 5.59 -26.34
CA ARG A 229 3.28 4.63 -26.56
C ARG A 229 4.64 5.22 -26.21
N TYR A 230 4.92 6.47 -26.58
CA TYR A 230 6.17 7.13 -26.22
C TYR A 230 6.33 7.29 -24.70
N LEU A 231 5.28 7.76 -24.01
CA LEU A 231 5.30 8.01 -22.56
C LEU A 231 5.48 6.74 -21.75
N TYR A 232 4.68 5.71 -22.04
CA TYR A 232 4.50 4.56 -21.15
C TYR A 232 5.30 3.32 -21.54
N ARG A 233 6.00 3.31 -22.69
CA ARG A 233 6.82 2.15 -23.08
C ARG A 233 7.90 1.82 -22.04
N LYS A 234 8.18 0.53 -21.86
CA LYS A 234 9.14 0.02 -20.85
C LYS A 234 10.60 0.47 -21.08
N ASP A 235 10.94 0.86 -22.31
CA ASP A 235 12.24 1.35 -22.72
C ASP A 235 12.42 2.87 -22.55
N ASN A 236 11.36 3.59 -22.14
CA ASN A 236 11.49 5.00 -21.77
C ASN A 236 11.90 5.11 -20.29
N PHE A 237 13.19 5.32 -20.02
CA PHE A 237 13.77 5.35 -18.68
C PHE A 237 14.05 6.78 -18.20
N ASN A 238 13.49 7.16 -17.05
CA ASN A 238 13.77 8.42 -16.37
C ASN A 238 14.07 8.16 -14.89
N ILE A 239 14.86 9.03 -14.26
CA ILE A 239 15.04 9.00 -12.81
C ILE A 239 13.79 9.59 -12.18
N GLU A 240 13.04 8.75 -11.46
CA GLU A 240 11.75 9.12 -10.89
C GLU A 240 11.70 8.72 -9.41
N GLY A 241 11.14 9.60 -8.57
CA GLY A 241 10.73 9.24 -7.22
C GLY A 241 9.50 8.35 -7.24
N LEU A 242 9.37 7.44 -6.26
CA LEU A 242 8.16 6.63 -6.13
C LEU A 242 6.96 7.50 -5.76
N PRO A 243 5.75 7.17 -6.26
CA PRO A 243 4.55 7.91 -5.90
C PRO A 243 4.25 7.79 -4.39
N PRO A 244 3.43 8.69 -3.81
CA PRO A 244 3.02 8.61 -2.42
C PRO A 244 2.44 7.24 -2.08
N PHE A 245 2.71 6.76 -0.86
CA PHE A 245 2.29 5.44 -0.37
C PHE A 245 2.75 4.24 -1.22
N THR A 246 3.75 4.44 -2.08
CA THR A 246 4.33 3.39 -2.92
C THR A 246 5.76 3.09 -2.51
N TYR A 247 6.08 1.81 -2.46
CA TYR A 247 7.35 1.30 -1.97
C TYR A 247 7.89 0.20 -2.87
N GLN A 248 9.20 0.17 -3.05
CA GLN A 248 9.88 -1.01 -3.59
C GLN A 248 9.99 -2.07 -2.50
N ILE A 249 9.60 -3.31 -2.83
CA ILE A 249 9.82 -4.46 -1.97
C ILE A 249 11.24 -4.96 -2.24
N VAL A 250 12.12 -4.82 -1.24
CA VAL A 250 13.49 -5.31 -1.31
C VAL A 250 13.67 -6.43 -0.28
N THR A 251 14.21 -7.56 -0.73
CA THR A 251 14.56 -8.70 0.11
C THR A 251 16.07 -8.75 0.28
N ASN A 252 16.55 -9.21 1.43
CA ASN A 252 17.98 -9.49 1.66
C ASN A 252 18.88 -8.25 1.52
N GLN A 253 18.51 -7.15 2.20
CA GLN A 253 19.35 -5.95 2.24
C GLN A 253 20.60 -6.20 3.12
N PRO A 254 21.83 -6.01 2.59
CA PRO A 254 23.07 -6.44 3.26
C PRO A 254 23.46 -5.62 4.50
N ASP A 255 22.80 -4.49 4.77
CA ASP A 255 23.18 -3.54 5.84
C ASP A 255 22.48 -3.78 7.19
N LEU A 256 21.61 -4.79 7.29
CA LEU A 256 21.02 -5.18 8.58
C LEU A 256 21.92 -6.22 9.25
N THR A 257 22.75 -5.74 10.17
CA THR A 257 23.69 -6.51 10.98
C THR A 257 23.00 -7.65 11.73
N ASN A 258 23.39 -8.88 11.38
CA ASN A 258 23.00 -10.17 11.96
C ASN A 258 21.54 -10.62 11.70
N PRO A 259 21.27 -11.39 10.63
CA PRO A 259 19.95 -11.96 10.32
C PRO A 259 19.48 -13.09 11.26
N ALA A 260 20.25 -13.39 12.33
CA ALA A 260 19.90 -14.43 13.28
C ALA A 260 18.85 -13.94 14.28
N ILE A 261 17.66 -14.55 14.28
CA ILE A 261 16.61 -14.33 15.27
C ILE A 261 16.60 -15.50 16.24
N PHE A 262 16.57 -15.20 17.54
CA PHE A 262 16.60 -16.21 18.60
C PHE A 262 15.20 -16.55 19.11
N SER A 263 14.96 -17.83 19.37
CA SER A 263 13.76 -18.32 20.04
C SER A 263 13.74 -17.91 21.52
N VAL A 264 12.55 -17.64 22.04
CA VAL A 264 12.30 -17.44 23.47
C VAL A 264 11.38 -18.56 23.96
N ASP A 265 11.58 -19.02 25.19
CA ASP A 265 10.75 -20.02 25.83
C ASP A 265 9.31 -19.51 26.01
N LEU A 266 8.33 -20.19 25.39
CA LEU A 266 6.91 -19.81 25.42
C LEU A 266 6.31 -19.95 26.82
N ARG A 267 6.75 -20.94 27.59
CA ARG A 267 6.23 -21.24 28.93
C ARG A 267 6.57 -20.11 29.90
N TRP A 268 7.83 -19.68 29.91
CA TRP A 268 8.29 -18.54 30.72
C TRP A 268 7.69 -17.22 30.26
N PHE A 269 7.67 -16.98 28.95
CA PHE A 269 7.04 -15.78 28.39
C PHE A 269 5.56 -15.69 28.80
N SER A 270 4.83 -16.80 28.76
CA SER A 270 3.42 -16.86 29.16
C SER A 270 3.22 -16.59 30.66
N LYS A 271 4.07 -17.15 31.53
CA LYS A 271 4.03 -16.90 32.99
C LYS A 271 4.23 -15.42 33.32
N GLU A 272 5.29 -14.82 32.78
CA GLU A 272 5.64 -13.41 33.04
C GLU A 272 4.66 -12.43 32.40
N SER A 273 4.07 -12.78 31.25
CA SER A 273 3.03 -11.94 30.62
C SER A 273 1.79 -11.82 31.50
N LYS A 274 1.46 -12.81 32.34
CA LYS A 274 0.24 -12.75 33.13
C LYS A 274 0.36 -11.86 34.37
N THR A 275 1.58 -11.72 34.90
CA THR A 275 1.86 -11.12 36.21
C THR A 275 2.42 -9.71 36.13
N ASN A 276 3.07 -9.35 35.02
CA ASN A 276 3.79 -8.07 34.89
C ASN A 276 3.01 -6.98 34.14
N THR A 277 3.25 -5.73 34.57
CA THR A 277 2.81 -4.54 33.82
C THR A 277 3.50 -4.47 32.45
N PRO A 278 2.95 -3.72 31.46
CA PRO A 278 3.54 -3.65 30.13
C PRO A 278 5.00 -3.17 30.12
N ALA A 279 5.34 -2.23 31.00
CA ALA A 279 6.70 -1.70 31.13
C ALA A 279 7.66 -2.76 31.71
N SER A 280 7.26 -3.43 32.79
CA SER A 280 8.05 -4.49 33.42
C SER A 280 8.22 -5.70 32.50
N PHE A 281 7.18 -6.09 31.76
CA PHE A 281 7.23 -7.21 30.84
C PHE A 281 8.14 -6.92 29.63
N LYS A 282 8.06 -5.72 29.06
CA LYS A 282 9.00 -5.29 28.01
C LYS A 282 10.44 -5.30 28.51
N GLN A 283 10.68 -4.84 29.74
CA GLN A 283 12.01 -4.85 30.34
C GLN A 283 12.53 -6.27 30.58
N PHE A 284 11.66 -7.17 31.06
CA PHE A 284 11.99 -8.59 31.21
C PHE A 284 12.47 -9.17 29.87
N VAL A 285 11.69 -8.99 28.80
CA VAL A 285 12.02 -9.45 27.43
C VAL A 285 13.34 -8.84 26.93
N LEU A 286 13.55 -7.54 27.11
CA LEU A 286 14.76 -6.86 26.63
C LEU A 286 16.04 -7.26 27.36
N THR A 287 15.93 -7.62 28.64
CA THR A 287 17.11 -7.95 29.47
C THR A 287 17.48 -9.43 29.42
N ASN A 288 16.73 -10.24 28.67
CA ASN A 288 16.96 -11.68 28.52
C ASN A 288 17.18 -12.43 29.84
N GLN A 289 16.48 -12.01 30.91
CA GLN A 289 16.74 -12.52 32.27
C GLN A 289 16.50 -14.04 32.41
N TRP A 290 15.76 -14.67 31.50
CA TRP A 290 15.49 -16.11 31.52
C TRP A 290 16.69 -16.98 31.12
N TRP A 291 17.71 -16.43 30.44
CA TRP A 291 18.95 -17.15 30.13
C TRP A 291 20.01 -17.11 31.24
N GLY A 292 19.72 -16.42 32.35
CA GLY A 292 20.68 -16.26 33.44
C GLY A 292 21.87 -15.35 33.11
N PRO A 293 22.90 -15.30 33.99
CA PRO A 293 23.98 -14.31 33.91
C PRO A 293 24.93 -14.44 32.70
N VAL A 294 24.86 -15.55 31.95
CA VAL A 294 25.85 -15.92 30.93
C VAL A 294 25.54 -15.30 29.55
N TYR A 295 24.28 -14.89 29.29
CA TYR A 295 23.82 -14.49 27.95
C TYR A 295 23.17 -13.09 27.90
N THR A 296 23.72 -12.13 28.65
CA THR A 296 23.20 -10.75 28.76
C THR A 296 23.41 -9.86 27.53
N ASN A 297 24.00 -10.39 26.44
CA ASN A 297 24.36 -9.60 25.24
C ASN A 297 23.62 -10.05 23.96
N LEU A 298 22.55 -10.83 24.07
CA LEU A 298 21.68 -11.14 22.93
C LEU A 298 20.80 -9.93 22.62
N ASN A 299 20.92 -9.38 21.41
CA ASN A 299 20.15 -8.22 20.96
C ASN A 299 18.71 -8.65 20.59
N ILE A 300 17.86 -8.84 21.60
CA ILE A 300 16.45 -9.22 21.41
C ILE A 300 15.65 -7.98 20.95
N PRO A 301 14.84 -8.07 19.88
CA PRO A 301 14.04 -6.96 19.43
C PRO A 301 13.00 -6.51 20.47
N PRO A 302 12.66 -5.21 20.52
CA PRO A 302 11.65 -4.73 21.44
C PRO A 302 10.27 -5.33 21.12
N LEU A 303 9.54 -5.69 22.18
CA LEU A 303 8.20 -6.25 22.06
C LEU A 303 7.17 -5.18 21.66
N LEU A 304 6.48 -5.40 20.54
CA LEU A 304 5.38 -4.55 20.07
C LEU A 304 4.06 -5.01 20.68
N VAL A 305 3.62 -4.31 21.72
CA VAL A 305 2.33 -4.54 22.37
C VAL A 305 1.27 -3.67 21.67
N LEU A 306 0.28 -4.32 21.04
CA LEU A 306 -0.83 -3.66 20.35
C LEU A 306 -1.97 -3.32 21.30
N LYS A 307 -2.28 -4.25 22.20
CA LYS A 307 -3.35 -4.08 23.19
C LYS A 307 -2.99 -4.78 24.49
N THR A 308 -3.46 -4.21 25.60
CA THR A 308 -3.39 -4.83 26.92
C THR A 308 -4.78 -4.80 27.54
N ASN A 309 -5.34 -5.97 27.78
CA ASN A 309 -6.54 -6.14 28.58
C ASN A 309 -6.12 -6.43 30.03
N ILE A 310 -6.77 -5.79 30.98
CA ILE A 310 -6.50 -6.01 32.42
C ILE A 310 -7.75 -6.61 33.04
N SER A 311 -7.61 -7.79 33.62
CA SER A 311 -8.65 -8.45 34.40
C SER A 311 -8.23 -8.54 35.85
N TRP A 312 -9.16 -8.36 36.77
CA TRP A 312 -8.89 -8.48 38.20
C TRP A 312 -9.48 -9.78 38.73
N SER A 313 -8.67 -10.57 39.43
CA SER A 313 -9.13 -11.81 40.05
C SER A 313 -8.74 -11.85 41.52
N MET A 314 -9.59 -12.48 42.34
CA MET A 314 -9.33 -12.66 43.76
C MET A 314 -8.40 -13.87 43.95
N GLY A 315 -7.13 -13.59 44.28
CA GLY A 315 -6.10 -14.60 44.46
C GLY A 315 -5.71 -14.79 45.92
N TRP A 316 -5.17 -15.97 46.25
CA TRP A 316 -4.55 -16.22 47.54
C TRP A 316 -3.11 -15.66 47.55
N THR A 317 -2.74 -14.97 48.62
CA THR A 317 -1.35 -14.70 48.99
C THR A 317 -1.05 -15.44 50.28
N THR A 318 0.08 -16.15 50.29
CA THR A 318 0.60 -16.89 51.44
C THR A 318 1.76 -16.11 52.04
N ASN A 319 1.62 -15.63 53.26
CA ASN A 319 2.78 -15.26 54.07
C ASN A 319 3.18 -16.48 54.90
N VAL A 320 4.41 -16.95 54.68
CA VAL A 320 5.01 -18.03 55.46
C VAL A 320 5.89 -17.38 56.51
N THR A 321 5.54 -17.54 57.78
CA THR A 321 6.35 -17.04 58.90
C THR A 321 7.04 -18.24 59.56
N PRO A 322 8.37 -18.38 59.41
CA PRO A 322 9.12 -19.39 60.13
C PRO A 322 9.27 -18.99 61.60
N TYR A 323 9.08 -19.95 62.52
CA TYR A 323 9.45 -19.79 63.92
C TYR A 323 10.09 -21.06 64.47
N LEU A 324 10.96 -20.90 65.47
CA LEU A 324 11.64 -22.00 66.13
C LEU A 324 10.85 -22.40 67.38
N THR A 325 10.60 -23.70 67.56
CA THR A 325 9.92 -24.23 68.74
C THR A 325 10.46 -25.61 69.13
N ASN A 326 10.34 -25.95 70.41
CA ASN A 326 10.69 -27.26 70.93
C ASN A 326 9.39 -28.05 71.13
N PHE A 327 9.26 -29.20 70.50
CA PHE A 327 8.08 -30.04 70.70
C PHE A 327 8.06 -30.61 72.14
N PRO A 328 6.87 -30.82 72.73
CA PRO A 328 6.77 -31.52 74.01
C PRO A 328 7.47 -32.87 73.93
N TRP A 329 8.27 -33.21 74.95
CA TRP A 329 9.01 -34.49 75.07
C TRP A 329 10.24 -34.65 74.16
N THR A 330 10.75 -33.58 73.54
CA THR A 330 12.07 -33.63 72.86
C THR A 330 13.21 -33.84 73.86
N PRO A 331 14.21 -34.71 73.57
CA PRO A 331 15.38 -34.91 74.42
C PRO A 331 16.09 -33.60 74.81
N VAL A 332 16.58 -33.55 76.06
CA VAL A 332 17.37 -32.43 76.57
C VAL A 332 18.64 -32.27 75.71
N GLY A 333 18.83 -31.08 75.12
CA GLY A 333 19.95 -30.78 74.22
C GLY A 333 19.61 -30.82 72.72
N GLN A 334 18.38 -31.14 72.32
CA GLN A 334 17.96 -31.05 70.91
C GLN A 334 17.79 -29.57 70.48
N PRO A 335 18.33 -29.16 69.31
CA PRO A 335 18.12 -27.82 68.77
C PRO A 335 16.64 -27.56 68.46
N ALA A 336 16.21 -26.30 68.55
CA ALA A 336 14.84 -25.90 68.27
C ALA A 336 14.42 -26.30 66.85
N THR A 337 13.21 -26.82 66.69
CA THR A 337 12.66 -27.26 65.41
C THR A 337 12.00 -26.09 64.69
N LEU A 338 12.34 -25.90 63.41
CA LEU A 338 11.73 -24.88 62.57
C LEU A 338 10.33 -25.31 62.14
N VAL A 339 9.34 -24.49 62.48
CA VAL A 339 7.93 -24.68 62.10
C VAL A 339 7.48 -23.50 61.24
N TYR A 340 6.73 -23.79 60.18
CA TYR A 340 6.22 -22.81 59.23
C TYR A 340 4.75 -22.52 59.53
N LEU A 341 4.45 -21.29 59.96
CA LEU A 341 3.07 -20.81 60.03
C LEU A 341 2.68 -20.22 58.67
N THR A 342 1.75 -20.85 57.96
CA THR A 342 1.29 -20.36 56.65
C THR A 342 -0.03 -19.60 56.80
N ASN A 343 0.03 -18.27 56.78
CA ASN A 343 -1.16 -17.42 56.79
C ASN A 343 -1.59 -17.14 55.34
N LYS A 344 -2.81 -17.54 54.99
CA LYS A 344 -3.43 -17.30 53.67
C LYS A 344 -4.44 -16.16 53.78
N TYR A 345 -4.24 -15.11 53.00
CA TYR A 345 -5.21 -14.02 52.86
C TYR A 345 -5.57 -13.80 51.39
N ARG A 346 -6.79 -13.31 51.14
CA ARG A 346 -7.27 -12.99 49.79
C ARG A 346 -6.90 -11.57 49.44
N THR A 347 -6.35 -11.37 48.24
CA THR A 347 -6.06 -10.04 47.70
C THR A 347 -6.43 -10.01 46.21
N PHE A 348 -6.82 -8.83 45.72
CA PHE A 348 -7.05 -8.64 44.30
C PHE A 348 -5.71 -8.62 43.58
N LYS A 349 -5.56 -9.53 42.61
CA LYS A 349 -4.37 -9.60 41.75
C LYS A 349 -4.78 -9.23 40.32
N PRO A 350 -4.10 -8.28 39.67
CA PRO A 350 -4.30 -8.02 38.26
C PRO A 350 -3.75 -9.20 37.46
N SER A 351 -4.45 -9.56 36.39
CA SER A 351 -4.04 -10.52 35.37
C SER A 351 -4.07 -9.79 34.04
N TYR A 352 -2.93 -9.75 33.38
CA TYR A 352 -2.77 -9.09 32.10
C TYR A 352 -2.98 -10.08 30.96
N ASP A 353 -3.60 -9.60 29.88
CA ASP A 353 -3.79 -10.31 28.62
C ASP A 353 -3.35 -9.39 27.49
N TYR A 354 -2.42 -9.87 26.66
CA TYR A 354 -1.68 -9.05 25.70
C TYR A 354 -1.96 -9.51 24.28
N ILE A 355 -2.12 -8.54 23.39
CA ILE A 355 -2.09 -8.76 21.94
C ILE A 355 -0.79 -8.16 21.41
N PHE A 356 0.05 -9.00 20.81
CA PHE A 356 1.35 -8.61 20.26
C PHE A 356 1.28 -8.43 18.74
N GLY A 357 2.11 -7.53 18.21
CA GLY A 357 2.20 -7.25 16.77
C GLY A 357 3.41 -7.88 16.08
N ASN A 358 4.37 -8.42 16.83
CA ASN A 358 5.64 -8.94 16.29
C ASN A 358 6.09 -10.27 16.91
N VAL A 359 5.15 -11.07 17.42
CA VAL A 359 5.43 -12.38 18.06
C VAL A 359 4.83 -13.50 17.23
N ILE A 360 5.62 -14.54 16.96
CA ILE A 360 5.16 -15.82 16.40
C ILE A 360 5.19 -16.84 17.52
N THR A 361 4.09 -17.57 17.75
CA THR A 361 3.95 -18.51 18.87
C THR A 361 3.91 -19.97 18.41
N ASN A 362 4.44 -20.85 19.26
CA ASN A 362 4.33 -22.30 19.20
C ASN A 362 4.89 -22.95 17.94
N ILE A 363 6.21 -23.06 17.90
CA ILE A 363 6.94 -23.54 16.73
C ILE A 363 7.18 -25.06 16.76
N TYR A 364 7.01 -25.73 17.92
CA TYR A 364 7.43 -27.14 18.06
C TYR A 364 6.57 -28.05 18.96
N VAL A 365 5.76 -27.51 19.89
CA VAL A 365 5.09 -28.34 20.90
C VAL A 365 3.59 -28.05 20.93
N PRO A 366 2.73 -28.99 20.46
CA PRO A 366 1.28 -28.84 20.59
C PRO A 366 0.86 -28.55 22.04
N ALA A 367 -0.12 -27.66 22.22
CA ALA A 367 -0.58 -27.27 23.56
C ALA A 367 -1.09 -28.46 24.39
N GLU A 368 -1.60 -29.50 23.72
CA GLU A 368 -2.07 -30.76 24.32
C GLU A 368 -0.96 -31.62 24.92
N ASP A 369 0.29 -31.43 24.49
CA ASP A 369 1.46 -32.20 24.94
C ASP A 369 2.32 -31.46 25.98
N SER A 370 1.88 -30.27 26.42
CA SER A 370 2.59 -29.44 27.42
C SER A 370 2.54 -30.06 28.83
N ARG A 371 3.65 -30.66 29.28
CA ARG A 371 3.75 -31.42 30.54
C ARG A 371 4.96 -31.00 31.38
N VAL A 372 4.77 -30.93 32.70
CA VAL A 372 5.81 -30.60 33.67
C VAL A 372 5.99 -31.77 34.62
N LEU A 373 7.24 -32.13 34.87
CA LEU A 373 7.63 -33.05 35.91
C LEU A 373 7.88 -32.26 37.20
N TYR A 374 6.97 -32.40 38.16
CA TYR A 374 7.18 -31.92 39.52
C TYR A 374 7.96 -32.97 40.30
N ARG A 375 9.06 -32.57 40.92
CA ARG A 375 9.82 -33.40 41.87
C ARG A 375 9.86 -32.68 43.21
N SER A 376 9.08 -33.16 44.17
CA SER A 376 9.20 -32.69 45.55
C SER A 376 10.03 -33.69 46.34
N TRP A 377 10.94 -33.20 47.18
CA TRP A 377 11.58 -34.02 48.17
C TRP A 377 11.46 -33.40 49.54
N GLU A 378 11.21 -34.27 50.51
CA GLU A 378 11.15 -33.90 51.91
C GLU A 378 12.25 -34.64 52.66
N VAL A 379 13.16 -33.88 53.26
CA VAL A 379 14.14 -34.40 54.22
C VAL A 379 13.51 -34.28 55.59
N VAL A 380 12.98 -35.40 56.09
CA VAL A 380 12.43 -35.48 57.45
C VAL A 380 13.50 -35.99 58.40
N PRO A 381 13.89 -35.23 59.44
CA PRO A 381 14.63 -35.78 60.56
C PRO A 381 13.70 -36.70 61.35
N LYS A 382 13.85 -38.02 61.19
CA LYS A 382 13.16 -39.02 62.01
C LYS A 382 14.12 -39.50 63.09
N ALA A 383 14.14 -38.85 64.25
CA ALA A 383 14.72 -39.46 65.44
C ALA A 383 13.67 -40.41 66.05
N PRO A 384 13.92 -41.74 66.14
CA PRO A 384 13.06 -42.63 66.92
C PRO A 384 12.96 -42.13 68.36
N LEU A 385 11.79 -42.27 68.99
CA LEU A 385 11.68 -42.10 70.45
C LEU A 385 12.80 -42.92 71.11
N TRP A 386 13.51 -42.32 72.08
CA TRP A 386 14.66 -42.92 72.79
C TRP A 386 16.00 -42.99 72.03
N SER A 387 16.17 -42.24 70.93
CA SER A 387 17.45 -42.12 70.22
C SER A 387 18.58 -41.56 71.11
N VAL A 388 19.79 -42.12 70.97
CA VAL A 388 21.00 -41.67 71.69
C VAL A 388 21.37 -40.21 71.35
N VAL A 389 21.97 -39.53 72.34
CA VAL A 389 22.47 -38.16 72.20
C VAL A 389 23.38 -38.05 70.96
N GLY A 390 22.98 -37.19 70.00
CA GLY A 390 23.72 -36.96 68.76
C GLY A 390 23.23 -37.72 67.52
N ALA A 391 22.20 -38.56 67.61
CA ALA A 391 21.64 -39.23 66.43
C ALA A 391 20.81 -38.26 65.56
N VAL A 392 21.17 -38.15 64.28
CA VAL A 392 20.39 -37.41 63.25
C VAL A 392 20.04 -38.36 62.10
N PRO A 393 18.96 -39.16 62.19
CA PRO A 393 18.52 -39.96 61.05
C PRO A 393 17.69 -39.06 60.14
N THR A 394 18.23 -38.71 58.97
CA THR A 394 17.49 -38.04 57.89
C THR A 394 16.97 -39.09 56.92
N THR A 395 15.66 -39.12 56.71
CA THR A 395 15.06 -39.86 55.58
C THR A 395 14.64 -38.84 54.53
N THR A 396 15.15 -39.00 53.31
CA THR A 396 14.73 -38.19 52.17
C THR A 396 13.70 -38.96 51.35
N ASN A 397 12.45 -38.50 51.35
CA ASN A 397 11.42 -39.05 50.47
C ASN A 397 11.34 -38.19 49.22
N TYR A 398 11.43 -38.80 48.04
CA TYR A 398 11.23 -38.13 46.75
C TYR A 398 9.88 -38.54 46.18
N THR A 399 9.05 -37.57 45.81
CA THR A 399 7.80 -37.79 45.07
C THR A 399 7.92 -37.08 43.72
N THR A 400 7.75 -37.83 42.64
CA THR A 400 7.69 -37.30 41.28
C THR A 400 6.27 -37.41 40.75
N THR A 401 5.75 -36.31 40.21
CA THR A 401 4.42 -36.26 39.58
C THR A 401 4.50 -35.49 38.28
N VAL A 402 4.08 -36.12 37.17
CA VAL A 402 3.93 -35.43 35.88
C VAL A 402 2.52 -34.85 35.82
N LEU A 403 2.42 -33.55 35.58
CA LEU A 403 1.16 -32.83 35.48
C LEU A 403 1.11 -32.05 34.16
N ASN A 404 -0.10 -31.92 33.60
CA ASN A 404 -0.31 -31.00 32.48
C ASN A 404 -0.12 -29.57 32.98
N ASP A 405 0.70 -28.81 32.28
CA ASP A 405 0.90 -27.41 32.64
C ASP A 405 -0.28 -26.57 32.17
N LYS A 406 -0.58 -25.51 32.90
CA LYS A 406 -1.54 -24.49 32.50
C LYS A 406 -0.97 -23.58 31.39
N TYR A 407 0.34 -23.52 31.27
CA TYR A 407 1.03 -22.71 30.27
C TYR A 407 1.54 -23.59 29.12
N PRO A 408 1.36 -23.17 27.85
CA PRO A 408 1.84 -23.93 26.71
C PRO A 408 3.37 -23.98 26.69
N HIS A 409 3.91 -25.13 26.33
CA HIS A 409 5.34 -25.37 26.14
C HIS A 409 5.71 -25.11 24.67
N GLY A 410 7.00 -24.97 24.38
CA GLY A 410 7.52 -24.66 23.05
C GLY A 410 8.17 -23.29 22.98
N GLU A 411 8.22 -22.71 21.78
CA GLU A 411 9.00 -21.50 21.50
C GLU A 411 8.17 -20.40 20.87
N ILE A 412 8.65 -19.17 21.11
CA ILE A 412 8.22 -17.99 20.37
C ILE A 412 9.41 -17.35 19.65
N ILE A 413 9.11 -16.64 18.57
CA ILE A 413 10.06 -15.75 17.90
C ILE A 413 9.54 -14.32 18.02
N ILE A 414 10.43 -13.39 18.36
CA ILE A 414 10.15 -11.95 18.32
C ILE A 414 10.84 -11.35 17.11
N LEU A 415 10.05 -10.80 16.20
CA LEU A 415 10.53 -10.18 14.96
C LEU A 415 10.90 -8.71 15.20
N PRO A 416 12.06 -8.24 14.72
CA PRO A 416 12.33 -6.81 14.69
C PRO A 416 11.31 -6.05 13.84
N THR A 417 10.89 -4.87 14.31
CA THR A 417 9.84 -4.07 13.66
C THR A 417 10.39 -2.79 13.02
N THR A 418 11.68 -2.50 13.20
CA THR A 418 12.27 -1.26 12.74
C THR A 418 12.57 -1.35 11.25
N ASN A 419 11.80 -0.64 10.44
CA ASN A 419 12.00 -0.52 8.99
C ASN A 419 11.88 -1.84 8.20
N VAL A 420 11.18 -2.82 8.75
CA VAL A 420 10.96 -4.14 8.15
C VAL A 420 9.47 -4.45 8.14
N VAL A 421 9.00 -5.07 7.06
CA VAL A 421 7.59 -5.35 6.81
C VAL A 421 7.29 -6.85 6.75
N GLY A 422 8.32 -7.68 6.66
CA GLY A 422 8.23 -9.14 6.74
C GLY A 422 9.61 -9.78 6.82
N TYR A 423 9.67 -11.11 6.99
CA TYR A 423 10.92 -11.85 7.16
C TYR A 423 10.91 -13.17 6.40
N HIS A 424 11.70 -13.33 5.35
CA HIS A 424 11.85 -14.64 4.73
C HIS A 424 12.77 -15.54 5.57
N PHE A 425 12.22 -16.62 6.12
CA PHE A 425 12.97 -17.62 6.89
C PHE A 425 13.58 -18.67 5.94
N THR A 426 14.88 -18.94 6.09
CA THR A 426 15.55 -20.08 5.43
C THR A 426 15.77 -21.24 6.39
N GLU A 427 16.28 -22.37 5.89
CA GLU A 427 16.41 -23.63 6.64
C GLU A 427 17.08 -23.47 8.02
N MET A 428 16.46 -24.12 9.01
CA MET A 428 16.78 -24.07 10.43
C MET A 428 18.01 -24.94 10.71
N GLN A 429 19.18 -24.36 10.94
CA GLN A 429 20.32 -25.12 11.46
C GLN A 429 21.17 -24.25 12.36
N PHE A 430 21.02 -24.40 13.68
CA PHE A 430 22.08 -24.45 14.70
C PHE A 430 21.40 -24.85 16.02
N GLN A 431 21.83 -25.97 16.60
CA GLN A 431 21.31 -26.50 17.87
C GLN A 431 22.48 -26.59 18.85
N GLU A 432 22.46 -25.77 19.90
CA GLU A 432 23.32 -25.98 21.06
C GLU A 432 22.43 -25.98 22.31
N VAL A 433 22.04 -27.19 22.73
CA VAL A 433 21.22 -27.41 23.91
C VAL A 433 22.15 -27.46 25.12
N ASN A 434 22.38 -26.30 25.76
CA ASN A 434 23.00 -26.25 27.08
C ASN A 434 21.89 -26.20 28.15
N THR A 435 21.73 -27.29 28.88
CA THR A 435 20.72 -27.43 29.93
C THR A 435 21.36 -27.33 31.31
N LEU A 436 21.03 -26.24 32.03
CA LEU A 436 21.25 -26.12 33.46
C LEU A 436 19.86 -26.03 34.13
N THR A 437 19.29 -27.17 34.51
CA THR A 437 17.97 -27.26 35.16
C THR A 437 18.01 -27.12 36.68
N ASN A 438 19.19 -26.97 37.29
CA ASN A 438 19.30 -26.83 38.74
C ASN A 438 19.04 -25.38 39.20
N VAL A 439 17.78 -24.96 39.15
CA VAL A 439 17.33 -23.89 40.04
C VAL A 439 16.79 -24.57 41.31
N LEU A 440 17.70 -24.81 42.25
CA LEU A 440 17.32 -24.99 43.65
C LEU A 440 16.61 -23.70 44.06
N THR A 441 15.29 -23.71 44.21
CA THR A 441 14.62 -22.63 44.94
C THR A 441 15.11 -22.74 46.38
N PRO A 442 15.85 -21.77 46.93
CA PRO A 442 16.16 -21.78 48.34
C PRO A 442 14.88 -21.41 49.10
N THR A 443 14.04 -22.40 49.40
CA THR A 443 13.16 -22.29 50.57
C THR A 443 14.07 -22.40 51.79
N ASN A 444 14.43 -21.24 52.34
CA ASN A 444 15.24 -21.04 53.55
C ASN A 444 16.72 -21.45 53.48
N ASN A 445 17.56 -20.56 52.95
CA ASN A 445 18.93 -20.43 53.45
C ASN A 445 18.91 -19.48 54.67
N LEU A 446 18.60 -20.01 55.85
CA LEU A 446 19.01 -19.39 57.13
C LEU A 446 20.45 -19.83 57.45
N ALA A 447 21.36 -19.61 56.50
CA ALA A 447 22.81 -19.77 56.70
C ALA A 447 23.61 -19.08 55.58
N ASN A 448 23.27 -17.83 55.24
CA ASN A 448 24.27 -16.91 54.70
C ASN A 448 23.85 -15.45 54.95
N PRO A 449 24.15 -14.85 56.11
CA PRO A 449 24.24 -13.40 56.14
C PRO A 449 25.42 -13.03 55.26
N GLY A 450 25.13 -12.49 54.06
CA GLY A 450 26.14 -11.92 53.17
C GLY A 450 27.09 -11.05 53.98
N GLY A 451 28.39 -11.28 53.79
CA GLY A 451 29.44 -10.63 54.55
C GLY A 451 29.34 -9.11 54.52
N VAL A 452 28.90 -8.52 55.63
CA VAL A 452 28.95 -7.07 55.89
C VAL A 452 29.34 -6.82 57.36
N LEU A 453 30.38 -7.49 57.85
CA LEU A 453 31.11 -7.07 59.05
C LEU A 453 32.62 -7.25 58.80
N PRO A 454 33.42 -6.19 58.85
CA PRO A 454 34.85 -6.28 58.59
C PRO A 454 35.53 -6.93 59.81
N GLY A 455 36.22 -8.05 59.59
CA GLY A 455 37.20 -8.56 60.57
C GLY A 455 36.96 -9.94 61.18
N GLN A 456 36.26 -10.87 60.55
CA GLN A 456 36.34 -12.29 60.93
C GLN A 456 36.54 -13.19 59.70
N GLY A 457 37.79 -13.52 59.44
CA GLY A 457 38.12 -14.80 58.81
C GLY A 457 37.81 -15.90 59.83
N GLY A 458 37.02 -16.89 59.43
CA GLY A 458 36.65 -17.97 60.32
C GLY A 458 35.56 -18.83 59.72
N GLY A 459 35.96 -19.85 58.96
CA GLY A 459 35.11 -21.01 58.76
C GLY A 459 34.72 -21.54 60.14
N LEU A 460 33.43 -21.44 60.47
CA LEU A 460 32.90 -22.14 61.62
C LEU A 460 32.96 -23.63 61.29
N GLY A 461 33.77 -24.34 62.08
CA GLY A 461 33.96 -25.77 62.02
C GLY A 461 32.64 -26.54 62.13
N ALA A 462 32.73 -27.79 61.68
CA ALA A 462 31.68 -28.80 61.67
C ALA A 462 31.10 -29.13 63.08
N GLY A 463 30.35 -28.20 63.65
CA GLY A 463 29.65 -28.38 64.92
C GLY A 463 28.27 -27.72 64.89
N GLY A 464 27.23 -28.54 64.71
CA GLY A 464 25.87 -28.16 65.11
C GLY A 464 25.03 -27.39 64.09
N ALA A 465 25.14 -27.68 62.78
CA ALA A 465 24.11 -27.23 61.85
C ALA A 465 22.79 -27.96 62.19
N ALA A 466 21.80 -27.24 62.71
CA ALA A 466 20.45 -27.75 62.90
C ALA A 466 19.86 -28.06 61.52
N ILE A 467 19.91 -29.34 61.12
CA ILE A 467 19.20 -29.82 59.93
C ILE A 467 17.71 -29.76 60.28
N THR A 468 17.05 -28.69 59.85
CA THR A 468 15.60 -28.52 59.97
C THR A 468 14.90 -29.18 58.78
N ASN A 469 13.60 -29.43 58.88
CA ASN A 469 12.82 -30.10 57.82
C ASN A 469 13.01 -29.36 56.48
N PHE A 470 13.65 -30.00 55.49
CA PHE A 470 13.87 -29.40 54.17
C PHE A 470 12.83 -29.95 53.20
N VAL A 471 11.91 -29.08 52.78
CA VAL A 471 11.03 -29.37 51.64
C VAL A 471 11.58 -28.62 50.44
N GLY A 472 12.09 -29.36 49.48
CA GLY A 472 12.49 -28.84 48.18
C GLY A 472 11.48 -29.23 47.11
N VAL A 473 11.23 -28.31 46.18
CA VAL A 473 10.41 -28.57 44.99
C VAL A 473 11.24 -28.17 43.78
N MET A 474 11.37 -29.10 42.84
CA MET A 474 11.94 -28.89 41.50
C MET A 474 10.81 -29.03 40.49
N GLU A 475 10.85 -28.17 39.48
CA GLU A 475 10.04 -28.31 38.28
C GLU A 475 11.00 -28.58 37.11
N ASP A 476 10.87 -29.74 36.48
CA ASP A 476 11.57 -30.08 35.23
C ASP A 476 10.56 -30.04 34.07
N GLU A 477 10.95 -29.43 32.96
CA GLU A 477 10.16 -29.49 31.72
C GLU A 477 10.32 -30.85 31.04
N VAL A 478 9.22 -31.42 30.53
CA VAL A 478 9.26 -32.74 29.86
C VAL A 478 9.72 -32.63 28.40
N TRP A 479 9.42 -31.50 27.75
CA TRP A 479 9.79 -31.20 26.37
C TRP A 479 10.55 -29.88 26.29
N GLN A 480 11.88 -29.96 26.31
CA GLN A 480 12.73 -28.78 26.23
C GLN A 480 12.87 -28.33 24.78
N SER A 481 12.37 -27.13 24.50
CA SER A 481 12.59 -26.41 23.25
C SER A 481 13.07 -25.02 23.62
N THR A 482 14.38 -24.85 23.70
CA THR A 482 15.02 -23.54 23.94
C THR A 482 16.28 -23.42 23.09
N ASN A 483 16.61 -22.19 22.69
CA ASN A 483 17.88 -21.79 22.06
C ASN A 483 18.02 -22.08 20.56
N HIS A 484 16.92 -22.14 19.80
CA HIS A 484 17.02 -22.14 18.34
C HIS A 484 17.34 -20.75 17.79
N ALA A 485 18.19 -20.72 16.76
CA ALA A 485 18.49 -19.54 15.97
C ALA A 485 17.97 -19.73 14.54
N TYR A 486 17.27 -18.72 14.04
CA TYR A 486 16.67 -18.71 12.70
C TYR A 486 17.38 -17.69 11.83
N LEU A 487 17.73 -18.09 10.61
CA LEU A 487 18.17 -17.14 9.60
C LEU A 487 16.94 -16.50 8.96
N ALA A 488 16.74 -15.22 9.23
CA ALA A 488 15.59 -14.46 8.78
C ALA A 488 16.05 -13.26 7.93
N TYR A 489 15.74 -13.30 6.65
CA TYR A 489 16.02 -12.21 5.72
C TYR A 489 14.93 -11.15 5.79
N PRO A 490 15.22 -9.93 6.25
CA PRO A 490 14.24 -8.88 6.33
C PRO A 490 13.76 -8.46 4.93
N ILE A 491 12.45 -8.23 4.83
CA ILE A 491 11.78 -7.62 3.70
C ILE A 491 11.52 -6.16 4.07
N VAL A 492 12.16 -5.25 3.36
CA VAL A 492 12.07 -3.81 3.62
C VAL A 492 11.28 -3.12 2.52
N LEU A 493 10.65 -2.02 2.88
CA LEU A 493 9.99 -1.12 1.96
C LEU A 493 10.87 0.12 1.77
N GLN A 494 11.33 0.35 0.54
CA GLN A 494 12.19 1.49 0.21
C GLN A 494 11.45 2.52 -0.64
N THR A 495 11.74 3.80 -0.39
CA THR A 495 11.23 4.95 -1.14
C THR A 495 12.38 5.72 -1.80
N ASN A 496 13.08 5.07 -2.73
CA ASN A 496 14.21 5.68 -3.42
C ASN A 496 13.79 6.27 -4.76
N ALA A 497 14.50 7.31 -5.20
CA ALA A 497 14.48 7.69 -6.61
C ALA A 497 15.29 6.66 -7.41
N LEU A 498 14.70 6.13 -8.47
CA LEU A 498 15.27 5.05 -9.25
C LEU A 498 15.18 5.40 -10.74
N LEU A 499 16.14 4.93 -11.53
CA LEU A 499 16.02 4.97 -12.98
C LEU A 499 15.01 3.89 -13.40
N VAL A 500 13.76 4.30 -13.64
CA VAL A 500 12.62 3.41 -13.90
C VAL A 500 12.14 3.54 -15.33
N GLY A 501 11.78 2.40 -15.93
CA GLY A 501 11.10 2.35 -17.21
C GLY A 501 9.63 2.75 -17.09
N GLY A 502 9.00 3.08 -18.22
CA GLY A 502 7.56 3.34 -18.24
C GLY A 502 6.75 2.14 -17.74
N VAL A 503 5.63 2.41 -17.06
CA VAL A 503 4.78 1.39 -16.43
C VAL A 503 4.02 0.49 -17.41
N ASP A 504 4.22 0.68 -18.72
CA ASP A 504 3.64 -0.05 -19.86
C ASP A 504 2.12 0.10 -20.01
N LYS A 505 1.37 0.11 -18.91
CA LYS A 505 -0.07 0.30 -18.91
C LYS A 505 -0.56 0.92 -17.61
N VAL A 506 -1.34 2.00 -17.74
CA VAL A 506 -2.15 2.56 -16.66
C VAL A 506 -3.52 1.86 -16.67
N ARG A 507 -3.97 1.41 -15.49
CA ARG A 507 -5.26 0.75 -15.28
C ARG A 507 -6.07 1.52 -14.26
N TYR A 508 -7.33 1.72 -14.57
CA TYR A 508 -8.30 2.31 -13.66
C TYR A 508 -9.11 1.21 -12.99
N VAL A 509 -9.06 1.15 -11.66
CA VAL A 509 -9.74 0.13 -10.86
C VAL A 509 -10.76 0.81 -9.97
N ARG A 510 -12.04 0.44 -10.13
CA ARG A 510 -13.08 0.93 -9.23
C ARG A 510 -12.90 0.32 -7.84
N VAL A 511 -12.90 1.17 -6.83
CA VAL A 511 -12.95 0.75 -5.43
C VAL A 511 -14.27 1.23 -4.83
N GLN A 512 -14.97 0.38 -4.08
CA GLN A 512 -16.17 0.81 -3.38
C GLN A 512 -15.74 1.67 -2.18
N GLY A 513 -16.07 2.96 -2.22
CA GLY A 513 -16.01 3.81 -1.03
C GLY A 513 -16.95 3.29 0.03
N ASP A 514 -16.48 3.21 1.27
CA ASP A 514 -17.23 2.69 2.43
C ASP A 514 -18.41 3.57 2.89
N SER A 515 -18.79 4.56 2.09
CA SER A 515 -19.88 5.51 2.40
C SER A 515 -21.22 5.09 1.80
N LEU A 516 -21.42 3.79 1.56
CA LEU A 516 -22.69 3.23 1.14
C LEU A 516 -23.40 2.61 2.36
N VAL A 517 -24.20 3.43 3.04
CA VAL A 517 -25.36 3.05 3.87
C VAL A 517 -25.29 1.64 4.48
N THR A 518 -24.27 1.37 5.30
CA THR A 518 -24.33 0.27 6.24
C THR A 518 -23.85 0.79 7.60
N THR A 519 -24.80 0.99 8.51
CA THR A 519 -24.54 1.17 9.95
C THR A 519 -23.94 -0.09 10.58
N ASN A 520 -23.73 -1.14 9.79
CA ASN A 520 -23.05 -2.35 10.18
C ASN A 520 -21.53 -2.14 10.08
N TYR A 521 -21.01 -1.27 10.95
CA TYR A 521 -19.60 -1.28 11.33
C TYR A 521 -19.32 -2.62 12.00
N SER A 522 -19.13 -3.66 11.20
CA SER A 522 -18.74 -4.94 11.74
C SER A 522 -17.33 -4.80 12.33
N PRO A 523 -17.10 -5.24 13.58
CA PRO A 523 -15.76 -5.31 14.15
C PRO A 523 -14.79 -6.12 13.27
N SER A 524 -15.29 -6.89 12.30
CA SER A 524 -14.50 -7.62 11.29
C SER A 524 -13.65 -6.76 10.36
N ARG A 525 -13.83 -5.43 10.31
CA ARG A 525 -12.82 -4.53 9.72
C ARG A 525 -11.51 -4.52 10.51
N PHE A 526 -11.59 -4.79 11.80
CA PHE A 526 -10.46 -5.08 12.66
C PHE A 526 -10.37 -6.61 12.80
N LEU A 527 -9.74 -7.23 11.81
CA LEU A 527 -9.14 -8.58 11.88
C LEU A 527 -9.99 -9.63 12.63
N LYS A 528 -11.01 -10.19 11.97
CA LYS A 528 -11.67 -11.42 12.47
C LYS A 528 -10.76 -12.65 12.37
N GLU A 529 -9.67 -12.55 11.61
CA GLU A 529 -8.70 -13.62 11.36
C GLU A 529 -7.30 -13.03 11.16
N TYR A 530 -6.74 -12.34 12.16
CA TYR A 530 -5.30 -12.10 12.18
C TYR A 530 -4.61 -13.47 12.30
N LYS A 531 -4.26 -14.05 11.15
CA LYS A 531 -3.37 -15.21 11.13
C LYS A 531 -1.97 -14.65 11.26
N PHE A 532 -1.32 -14.99 12.38
CA PHE A 532 0.12 -14.82 12.52
C PHE A 532 0.82 -15.45 11.30
N PRO A 533 2.02 -14.97 10.93
CA PRO A 533 2.84 -15.63 9.92
C PRO A 533 2.94 -17.12 10.27
N ASP A 534 2.29 -17.95 9.47
CA ASP A 534 2.40 -19.39 9.55
C ASP A 534 3.73 -19.76 8.92
N LEU A 535 4.62 -20.39 9.69
CA LEU A 535 5.93 -20.85 9.23
C LEU A 535 5.79 -21.80 8.02
N GLU A 536 4.68 -22.54 7.93
CA GLU A 536 4.40 -23.41 6.78
C GLU A 536 4.07 -22.63 5.50
N LYS A 537 3.49 -21.43 5.62
CA LYS A 537 3.03 -20.63 4.46
C LYS A 537 3.98 -19.51 4.07
N GLN A 538 4.92 -19.13 4.93
CA GLN A 538 5.89 -18.06 4.67
C GLN A 538 5.24 -16.73 4.17
N THR A 539 4.00 -16.44 4.58
CA THR A 539 3.24 -15.27 4.10
C THR A 539 3.20 -14.15 5.15
N PHE A 540 3.45 -12.90 4.72
CA PHE A 540 3.56 -11.73 5.60
C PHE A 540 2.38 -10.76 5.46
N THR A 541 1.86 -10.28 6.58
CA THR A 541 0.88 -9.20 6.66
C THR A 541 1.62 -7.87 6.84
N TYR A 542 1.44 -6.94 5.89
CA TYR A 542 2.21 -5.69 5.80
C TYR A 542 1.85 -4.72 6.94
N VAL A 543 2.80 -4.48 7.85
CA VAL A 543 2.75 -3.35 8.80
C VAL A 543 3.53 -2.18 8.21
N ILE A 544 2.90 -1.02 8.01
CA ILE A 544 3.56 0.16 7.44
C ILE A 544 4.47 0.80 8.50
N PRO A 545 5.80 0.91 8.28
CA PRO A 545 6.69 1.57 9.23
C PRO A 545 6.34 3.07 9.39
N ASN A 546 6.41 3.59 10.61
CA ASN A 546 6.43 5.03 10.92
C ASN A 546 5.23 5.90 10.50
N SER A 547 4.05 5.33 10.23
CA SER A 547 2.82 6.13 10.11
C SER A 547 2.03 6.11 11.42
N ALA A 548 1.37 7.22 11.78
CA ALA A 548 0.37 7.25 12.85
C ALA A 548 -0.76 6.21 12.64
N VAL A 549 -0.90 5.71 11.40
CA VAL A 549 -1.82 4.64 10.98
C VAL A 549 -1.30 3.24 11.35
N GLY A 550 0.01 3.08 11.60
CA GLY A 550 0.62 1.85 12.13
C GLY A 550 0.11 1.45 13.51
N LEU A 551 -0.63 2.32 14.19
CA LEU A 551 -1.32 2.04 15.45
C LEU A 551 -2.68 1.34 15.26
N THR A 552 -3.25 1.33 14.05
CA THR A 552 -4.63 0.86 13.82
C THR A 552 -4.75 -0.55 13.28
N ASN A 553 -3.63 -1.21 12.97
CA ASN A 553 -3.57 -2.62 12.57
C ASN A 553 -4.54 -3.00 11.42
N ALA A 554 -4.95 -2.03 10.59
CA ALA A 554 -5.73 -2.28 9.39
C ALA A 554 -4.75 -2.61 8.25
N ALA A 555 -4.86 -3.81 7.68
CA ALA A 555 -4.25 -4.08 6.38
C ALA A 555 -4.86 -3.08 5.39
N LEU A 556 -4.11 -2.03 5.05
CA LEU A 556 -4.56 -1.09 4.03
C LEU A 556 -4.66 -1.85 2.71
N PRO A 557 -5.74 -1.64 1.94
CA PRO A 557 -5.82 -2.24 0.62
C PRO A 557 -4.62 -1.77 -0.21
N SER A 558 -4.05 -2.71 -0.97
CA SER A 558 -2.79 -2.50 -1.66
C SER A 558 -2.77 -3.21 -3.01
N PHE A 559 -2.03 -2.65 -3.96
CA PHE A 559 -1.75 -3.28 -5.24
C PHE A 559 -0.26 -3.53 -5.39
N GLN A 560 0.08 -4.76 -5.77
CA GLN A 560 1.44 -5.14 -6.13
C GLN A 560 1.60 -5.13 -7.64
N TYR A 561 2.74 -4.65 -8.11
CA TYR A 561 3.06 -4.59 -9.53
C TYR A 561 4.57 -4.66 -9.76
N GLU A 562 4.96 -4.96 -10.99
CA GLU A 562 6.35 -5.08 -11.40
C GLU A 562 6.72 -3.97 -12.38
N VAL A 563 7.86 -3.33 -12.14
CA VAL A 563 8.44 -2.31 -13.04
C VAL A 563 9.91 -2.60 -13.24
N ASP A 564 10.37 -2.35 -14.46
CA ASP A 564 11.79 -2.46 -14.79
C ASP A 564 12.52 -1.21 -14.32
N TYR A 565 13.62 -1.41 -13.61
CA TYR A 565 14.51 -0.34 -13.16
C TYR A 565 15.96 -0.71 -13.48
N VAL A 566 16.82 0.30 -13.52
CA VAL A 566 18.25 0.12 -13.75
C VAL A 566 19.00 0.44 -12.46
N THR A 567 19.82 -0.51 -12.03
CA THR A 567 20.78 -0.33 -10.93
C THR A 567 22.11 -0.93 -11.37
N ASP A 568 23.21 -0.26 -11.03
CA ASP A 568 24.58 -0.71 -11.39
C ASP A 568 24.76 -0.95 -12.91
N GLY A 569 24.06 -0.16 -13.74
CA GLY A 569 24.09 -0.29 -15.20
C GLY A 569 23.35 -1.52 -15.76
N ILE A 570 22.66 -2.30 -14.92
CA ILE A 570 21.93 -3.51 -15.33
C ILE A 570 20.42 -3.29 -15.15
N ARG A 571 19.64 -3.62 -16.19
CA ARG A 571 18.17 -3.64 -16.13
C ARG A 571 17.71 -4.83 -15.29
N LYS A 572 16.90 -4.57 -14.26
CA LYS A 572 16.27 -5.54 -13.36
C LYS A 572 14.77 -5.27 -13.27
N THR A 573 13.99 -6.29 -12.92
CA THR A 573 12.56 -6.14 -12.65
C THR A 573 12.33 -6.15 -11.14
N GLY A 574 11.79 -5.06 -10.61
CA GLY A 574 11.52 -4.88 -9.19
C GLY A 574 10.04 -5.08 -8.88
N LYS A 575 9.74 -5.59 -7.67
CA LYS A 575 8.37 -5.64 -7.14
C LYS A 575 8.08 -4.38 -6.33
N PHE A 576 6.96 -3.74 -6.63
CA PHE A 576 6.49 -2.54 -5.97
C PHE A 576 5.12 -2.79 -5.36
N ILE A 577 4.83 -2.08 -4.27
CA ILE A 577 3.54 -2.11 -3.59
C ILE A 577 3.04 -0.69 -3.36
N LYS A 578 1.80 -0.40 -3.76
CA LYS A 578 1.10 0.86 -3.49
C LYS A 578 -0.02 0.60 -2.49
N PHE A 579 -0.01 1.32 -1.37
CA PHE A 579 -1.10 1.35 -0.40
C PHE A 579 -2.02 2.54 -0.69
N PHE A 580 -3.31 2.41 -0.33
CA PHE A 580 -4.26 3.51 -0.44
C PHE A 580 -5.26 3.48 0.71
N THR A 581 -5.62 4.66 1.21
CA THR A 581 -6.65 4.85 2.26
C THR A 581 -7.94 5.43 1.69
N THR A 582 -7.86 6.07 0.53
CA THR A 582 -8.96 6.68 -0.21
C THR A 582 -8.78 6.38 -1.70
N PRO A 583 -9.85 6.40 -2.50
CA PRO A 583 -9.73 6.34 -3.96
C PRO A 583 -8.86 7.49 -4.47
N ASP A 584 -8.06 7.23 -5.51
CA ASP A 584 -7.20 8.23 -6.14
C ASP A 584 -8.02 9.29 -6.91
N ILE A 585 -9.16 8.92 -7.50
CA ILE A 585 -10.08 9.80 -8.24
C ILE A 585 -11.48 9.70 -7.66
N MET A 586 -12.11 10.83 -7.37
CA MET A 586 -13.53 10.90 -7.06
C MET A 586 -14.34 11.45 -8.23
N ILE A 587 -15.37 10.72 -8.65
CA ILE A 587 -16.39 11.20 -9.59
C ILE A 587 -17.54 11.77 -8.78
N THR A 588 -17.87 13.05 -9.01
CA THR A 588 -18.84 13.81 -8.22
C THR A 588 -19.81 14.60 -9.09
N ALA A 589 -20.87 15.14 -8.47
CA ALA A 589 -21.77 16.09 -9.09
C ALA A 589 -21.88 17.39 -8.28
N LEU A 590 -21.50 18.50 -8.90
CA LEU A 590 -21.61 19.85 -8.32
C LEU A 590 -22.80 20.60 -8.90
N ASN A 591 -23.29 21.64 -8.23
CA ASN A 591 -24.22 22.59 -8.83
C ASN A 591 -23.47 23.86 -9.22
N GLY A 592 -23.63 24.33 -10.45
CA GLY A 592 -22.94 25.50 -10.99
C GLY A 592 -23.74 26.20 -12.09
N PRO A 593 -23.30 27.37 -12.58
CA PRO A 593 -23.96 28.08 -13.67
C PRO A 593 -23.94 27.26 -14.98
N SER A 594 -24.84 27.56 -15.94
CA SER A 594 -24.93 26.84 -17.22
C SER A 594 -23.65 26.92 -18.06
N THR A 595 -22.81 27.92 -17.84
CA THR A 595 -21.49 28.06 -18.47
C THR A 595 -20.46 27.05 -17.97
N LEU A 596 -20.69 26.41 -16.83
CA LEU A 596 -19.82 25.38 -16.25
C LEU A 596 -20.44 24.00 -16.50
N THR A 597 -19.98 23.29 -17.53
CA THR A 597 -20.44 21.91 -17.81
C THR A 597 -19.81 20.92 -16.84
N SER A 598 -18.48 20.91 -16.74
CA SER A 598 -17.72 20.07 -15.81
C SER A 598 -16.58 20.85 -15.17
N ALA A 599 -16.20 20.46 -13.95
CA ALA A 599 -15.00 20.95 -13.27
C ALA A 599 -14.12 19.79 -12.85
N TYR A 600 -12.85 20.05 -12.58
CA TYR A 600 -11.94 19.03 -12.06
C TYR A 600 -10.90 19.66 -11.14
N VAL A 601 -10.37 18.82 -10.24
CA VAL A 601 -9.12 19.09 -9.53
C VAL A 601 -8.04 18.25 -10.21
N PRO A 602 -6.99 18.86 -10.80
CA PRO A 602 -5.98 18.13 -11.54
C PRO A 602 -5.11 17.23 -10.64
N PRO A 603 -4.38 16.27 -11.23
CA PRO A 603 -3.28 15.60 -10.54
C PRO A 603 -2.17 16.60 -10.18
N VAL A 604 -1.36 16.25 -9.18
CA VAL A 604 -0.14 16.98 -8.87
C VAL A 604 0.99 16.45 -9.76
N THR A 605 1.87 17.33 -10.19
CA THR A 605 3.09 16.96 -10.92
C THR A 605 4.33 17.25 -10.08
N VAL A 606 5.33 16.39 -10.17
CA VAL A 606 6.66 16.59 -9.57
C VAL A 606 7.67 16.68 -10.69
N ASN A 607 8.34 17.83 -10.78
CA ASN A 607 9.42 18.03 -11.72
C ASN A 607 10.70 17.36 -11.17
N ASN A 608 11.20 16.35 -11.89
CA ASN A 608 12.39 15.58 -11.51
C ASN A 608 13.65 16.01 -12.27
N ASN A 609 13.62 17.15 -12.98
CA ASN A 609 14.77 17.67 -13.73
C ASN A 609 16.06 17.69 -12.88
N ALA A 610 15.96 18.17 -11.64
CA ALA A 610 17.10 18.27 -10.72
C ALA A 610 17.76 16.92 -10.38
N ILE A 611 16.97 15.84 -10.30
CA ILE A 611 17.50 14.50 -9.98
C ILE A 611 17.91 13.71 -11.24
N ASN A 612 17.51 14.15 -12.43
CA ASN A 612 17.92 13.57 -13.70
C ASN A 612 19.29 14.10 -14.19
N GLY A 613 19.94 14.98 -13.42
CA GLY A 613 21.27 15.51 -13.77
C GLY A 613 21.26 16.39 -15.02
N MET A 614 20.08 16.85 -15.45
CA MET A 614 19.92 17.73 -16.60
C MET A 614 20.07 19.20 -16.19
N TRP A 615 20.18 20.08 -17.19
CA TRP A 615 20.32 21.52 -16.97
C TRP A 615 19.08 22.08 -16.25
N THR A 616 19.25 22.63 -15.05
CA THR A 616 18.10 22.94 -14.18
C THR A 616 17.34 24.22 -14.52
N GLN A 617 17.85 25.04 -15.45
CA GLN A 617 17.18 26.27 -15.89
C GLN A 617 16.52 26.09 -17.26
N ASN A 618 15.25 26.45 -17.41
CA ASN A 618 14.50 26.33 -18.67
C ASN A 618 14.30 24.90 -19.21
N LEU A 619 14.56 23.87 -18.41
CA LEU A 619 14.09 22.51 -18.67
C LEU A 619 12.98 22.18 -17.67
N TYR A 620 11.88 21.67 -18.20
CA TYR A 620 10.65 21.52 -17.47
C TYR A 620 10.30 20.05 -17.25
N GLY A 621 11.29 19.17 -17.15
CA GLY A 621 11.12 17.75 -16.87
C GLY A 621 12.44 16.97 -16.99
N PRO A 622 12.41 15.63 -17.02
CA PRO A 622 11.22 14.80 -16.94
C PRO A 622 10.59 14.87 -15.55
N GLY A 623 9.34 14.45 -15.42
CA GLY A 623 8.60 14.50 -14.17
C GLY A 623 7.57 13.39 -14.02
N VAL A 624 6.97 13.35 -12.84
CA VAL A 624 5.97 12.34 -12.46
C VAL A 624 4.63 13.00 -12.24
N VAL A 625 3.58 12.39 -12.77
CA VAL A 625 2.18 12.67 -12.42
C VAL A 625 1.81 11.79 -11.23
N GLN A 626 1.29 12.42 -10.18
CA GLN A 626 0.84 11.76 -8.97
C GLN A 626 -0.56 12.23 -8.58
N THR A 627 -1.25 11.41 -7.80
CA THR A 627 -2.61 11.68 -7.36
C THR A 627 -2.60 12.87 -6.42
N SER A 628 -3.42 13.89 -6.69
CA SER A 628 -3.66 14.94 -5.71
C SER A 628 -4.49 14.37 -4.56
N GLY A 629 -4.27 14.82 -3.32
CA GLY A 629 -5.01 14.31 -2.16
C GLY A 629 -6.54 14.43 -2.28
N ASN A 630 -7.03 15.28 -3.20
CA ASN A 630 -8.42 15.51 -3.53
C ASN A 630 -8.63 15.57 -5.06
N MET A 631 -8.15 14.57 -5.82
CA MET A 631 -8.40 14.56 -7.27
C MET A 631 -9.86 14.25 -7.55
N VAL A 632 -10.52 15.14 -8.30
CA VAL A 632 -11.97 15.11 -8.50
C VAL A 632 -12.30 15.40 -9.95
N ILE A 633 -13.28 14.68 -10.50
CA ILE A 633 -13.97 15.03 -11.75
C ILE A 633 -15.43 15.26 -11.40
N ALA A 634 -15.91 16.48 -11.60
CA ALA A 634 -17.23 16.92 -11.22
C ALA A 634 -18.08 17.27 -12.44
N PHE A 635 -19.29 16.72 -12.50
CA PHE A 635 -20.29 17.06 -13.52
C PHE A 635 -21.32 18.02 -12.94
N ASN A 636 -21.71 19.05 -13.69
CA ASN A 636 -22.71 20.00 -13.22
C ASN A 636 -24.11 19.36 -13.24
N LYS A 637 -24.81 19.45 -12.11
CA LYS A 637 -26.16 18.90 -11.87
C LYS A 637 -27.26 19.95 -11.93
N ILE A 638 -27.03 21.05 -12.65
CA ILE A 638 -27.99 22.16 -12.82
C ILE A 638 -29.37 21.70 -13.30
N GLY A 639 -29.45 20.59 -14.04
CA GLY A 639 -30.72 20.07 -14.55
C GLY A 639 -31.18 20.75 -15.82
N ILE A 640 -32.47 20.61 -16.12
CA ILE A 640 -33.13 21.41 -17.14
C ILE A 640 -33.07 22.86 -16.71
N HIS A 641 -32.60 23.71 -17.61
CA HIS A 641 -32.42 25.13 -17.35
C HIS A 641 -32.63 25.93 -18.64
N TRP A 642 -32.66 27.25 -18.51
CA TRP A 642 -32.70 28.19 -19.62
C TRP A 642 -31.50 29.12 -19.54
N ASP A 643 -30.91 29.42 -20.69
CA ASP A 643 -29.78 30.35 -20.74
C ASP A 643 -30.30 31.79 -20.65
N LEU A 644 -30.04 32.42 -19.51
CA LEU A 644 -30.54 33.75 -19.19
C LEU A 644 -29.55 34.84 -19.59
N ASN A 645 -30.00 35.83 -20.38
CA ASN A 645 -29.25 37.08 -20.58
C ASN A 645 -29.79 38.18 -19.64
N PRO A 646 -29.06 38.57 -18.58
CA PRO A 646 -29.55 39.48 -17.54
C PRO A 646 -29.84 40.91 -18.04
N THR A 647 -29.56 41.21 -19.32
CA THR A 647 -29.78 42.53 -19.94
C THR A 647 -31.24 42.73 -20.39
N PHE A 648 -32.03 41.66 -20.49
CA PHE A 648 -33.40 41.72 -21.03
C PHE A 648 -34.43 41.20 -20.01
N PHE A 649 -35.71 41.46 -20.27
CA PHE A 649 -36.80 40.82 -19.55
C PHE A 649 -36.96 39.39 -20.04
N LEU A 650 -36.88 38.40 -19.13
CA LEU A 650 -36.78 36.99 -19.48
C LEU A 650 -37.97 36.21 -18.91
N ASN A 651 -38.58 35.36 -19.74
CA ASN A 651 -39.57 34.36 -19.39
C ASN A 651 -39.32 33.09 -20.22
N GLU A 652 -39.99 31.97 -19.90
CA GLU A 652 -39.78 30.71 -20.62
C GLU A 652 -39.98 30.83 -22.14
N GLU A 653 -40.93 31.66 -22.58
CA GLU A 653 -41.28 31.86 -24.00
C GLU A 653 -40.19 32.57 -24.81
N ASN A 654 -39.34 33.38 -24.16
CA ASN A 654 -38.35 34.20 -24.85
C ASN A 654 -36.89 33.76 -24.57
N GLN A 655 -36.70 32.66 -23.81
CA GLN A 655 -35.39 32.09 -23.52
C GLN A 655 -35.15 30.81 -24.32
N LEU A 656 -33.86 30.55 -24.57
CA LEU A 656 -33.45 29.28 -25.17
C LEU A 656 -33.25 28.23 -24.07
N PRO A 657 -33.75 26.99 -24.26
CA PRO A 657 -33.43 25.88 -23.38
C PRO A 657 -31.93 25.64 -23.33
N GLY A 658 -31.39 25.40 -22.14
CA GLY A 658 -30.00 25.05 -21.95
C GLY A 658 -29.68 23.61 -22.40
N TRP A 659 -28.44 23.20 -22.20
CA TRP A 659 -28.02 21.82 -22.45
C TRP A 659 -28.50 20.88 -21.35
N VAL A 660 -28.54 19.58 -21.66
CA VAL A 660 -28.81 18.52 -20.67
C VAL A 660 -27.77 17.41 -20.78
N TRP A 661 -27.51 16.71 -19.68
CA TRP A 661 -26.64 15.54 -19.71
C TRP A 661 -27.36 14.34 -20.30
N GLY A 662 -26.63 13.55 -21.08
CA GLY A 662 -27.07 12.26 -21.55
C GLY A 662 -25.92 11.32 -21.86
N HIS A 663 -26.28 10.17 -22.41
CA HIS A 663 -25.36 9.21 -22.95
C HIS A 663 -25.92 8.63 -24.25
N PHE A 664 -25.12 8.65 -25.30
CA PHE A 664 -25.46 8.13 -26.61
C PHE A 664 -24.20 7.65 -27.33
N ASP A 665 -24.40 6.87 -28.38
CA ASP A 665 -23.34 6.35 -29.23
C ASP A 665 -23.70 6.47 -30.71
N GLY A 666 -23.04 5.69 -31.57
CA GLY A 666 -23.31 5.70 -33.01
C GLY A 666 -24.48 4.84 -33.44
N THR A 667 -25.22 4.25 -32.51
CA THR A 667 -26.43 3.50 -32.82
C THR A 667 -27.60 4.44 -33.07
N THR A 668 -28.74 3.88 -33.47
CA THR A 668 -30.00 4.60 -33.63
C THR A 668 -30.89 4.46 -32.40
N GLU A 669 -30.36 3.91 -31.31
CA GLU A 669 -31.08 3.76 -30.05
C GLU A 669 -31.33 5.14 -29.40
N GLU A 670 -32.36 5.20 -28.56
CA GLU A 670 -32.71 6.44 -27.88
C GLU A 670 -31.60 6.87 -26.91
N PRO A 671 -31.12 8.12 -26.99
CA PRO A 671 -30.19 8.65 -26.02
C PRO A 671 -30.75 8.56 -24.61
N MET A 672 -29.92 8.11 -23.68
CA MET A 672 -30.24 8.13 -22.26
C MET A 672 -30.06 9.57 -21.75
N LEU A 673 -31.00 10.08 -20.96
CA LEU A 673 -30.91 11.43 -20.37
C LEU A 673 -30.76 11.38 -18.86
N PHE A 674 -30.20 12.45 -18.29
CA PHE A 674 -29.99 12.61 -16.86
C PHE A 674 -30.66 13.89 -16.33
N PRO A 675 -31.37 13.82 -15.18
CA PRO A 675 -31.50 12.66 -14.29
C PRO A 675 -32.37 11.54 -14.88
N ASN A 676 -32.20 10.30 -14.40
CA ASN A 676 -32.72 9.03 -14.96
C ASN A 676 -34.26 8.90 -15.10
N SER A 677 -35.01 9.98 -14.88
CA SER A 677 -36.47 10.02 -14.97
C SER A 677 -37.00 10.56 -16.29
N GLN A 678 -36.14 11.01 -17.21
CA GLN A 678 -36.56 11.66 -18.46
C GLN A 678 -36.20 10.84 -19.69
N THR A 679 -37.17 10.62 -20.58
CA THR A 679 -36.90 10.10 -21.94
C THR A 679 -36.61 11.24 -22.90
N ILE A 680 -35.96 10.95 -24.03
CA ILE A 680 -35.72 11.98 -25.06
C ILE A 680 -37.03 12.56 -25.61
N SER A 681 -38.09 11.75 -25.69
CA SER A 681 -39.42 12.25 -26.08
C SER A 681 -40.11 13.08 -25.00
N ASP A 682 -39.79 12.87 -23.72
CA ASP A 682 -40.23 13.80 -22.66
C ASP A 682 -39.54 15.15 -22.80
N LEU A 683 -38.24 15.14 -23.10
CA LEU A 683 -37.47 16.35 -23.35
C LEU A 683 -37.98 17.09 -24.60
N GLU A 684 -38.19 16.38 -25.71
CA GLU A 684 -38.76 16.96 -26.93
C GLU A 684 -40.15 17.56 -26.67
N ARG A 685 -41.01 16.91 -25.86
CA ARG A 685 -42.30 17.50 -25.47
C ARG A 685 -42.16 18.74 -24.61
N GLN A 686 -41.14 18.82 -23.77
CA GLN A 686 -40.88 20.00 -22.94
C GLN A 686 -40.28 21.16 -23.76
N ILE A 687 -39.48 20.85 -24.78
CA ILE A 687 -38.84 21.85 -25.65
C ILE A 687 -39.79 22.32 -26.77
N TYR A 688 -40.55 21.40 -27.38
CA TYR A 688 -41.32 21.62 -28.61
C TYR A 688 -42.84 21.43 -28.45
N GLY A 689 -43.34 20.98 -27.30
CA GLY A 689 -44.74 20.56 -27.13
C GLY A 689 -45.81 21.66 -27.15
N ASN A 690 -45.43 22.90 -27.40
CA ASN A 690 -46.34 24.05 -27.53
C ASN A 690 -46.55 24.52 -28.99
N ASP A 691 -46.02 23.79 -29.99
CA ASP A 691 -46.30 24.04 -31.42
C ASP A 691 -47.36 23.08 -32.00
#